data_AF-A0A0Q4TMM0-F1
#
_entry.id   AF-A0A0Q4TMM0-F1
#
_cell.length_a   1.000
_cell.length_b   1.000
_cell.length_c   1.000
_cell.angle_alpha   90.00
_cell.angle_beta   90.00
_cell.angle_gamma   90.00
#
_symmetry.space_group_name_H-M   'P 1'
#
loop_
_entity.id
_entity.type
_entity.pdbx_description
1 polymer ?
#
loop_
_entity_poly.entity_id
_entity_poly.type
_entity_poly.pdbx_seq_one_letter_code
_entity_poly.pdbx_strand_id
1 'polypeptide(L)'
;MRVVRAARLHLKEGASDKVYEVDLVENDAVAAPERFLVKIRYGRRGAVLREGSKTAQPISADAAAKVFDSVVVAKVNGGYRRSDQPVASSVTGASGAPAEGREGILLARLASCRRGPWPEKDRERLLWRIGQLRIAQAEPDLVAMVRDVGPAGASYALVWALARAVGGKAAPILEAVAAETSSVVIRDLARFALVSPLMGAQRRPSGEEADLPEAVARPARAGDADGLVAALTALARGKPLAVGPALVALGRCTQDDAVLHACLCAALPRLAPRPPYLIGLRRLFKHAEMADDAGLFGATALRLETAKAMYKSGDPLVYSAELRRQFVVRDARGGPDARIGLSSATSLYLKRRIWRALRKRGEVGDPAFAEMAAGLLLRLRPEDLGPRTVSTLWRPQANGAWGREPRLRGPLATQWAASHLLFRHAPQARPRSGSATFFLDADTDLDSRDEAFPDLWSARPDLALRLATEGRIDPVAMLGLRVLRADAAACAALDAAAVGRLLGATLPAVAALGLEIARERLARGGADPELLAVLVQARFPEARMLALRRIEAEADLPWSTVALAFALLTSAAPEVEAALLPLARERGLPAGVAGPLAERLVAWLRAMPPVLDAEAAASIRAMRSGLPLLWPDHDMPVAGHDIAALMAHPAPEMMAAGVALLALSGTDADGLPAEQWYGLIGSDSLDVRDAAIGLLSRLDDERLRQHADPILAFASGPSPILRTAARPLVKRLVDADPASAGPLAQALIASLFRTAPDDRFVADIVALLREAMPGELAALDSGTLWRLLQAQAKGAQRLGAIVLAERAPGLFSVRQIARLGGHSHLAVRQWAMAAYLAEPSRFQAEAAEAVLLVESDWPETFAFAESHFATWPEEAWTPEALSIVTDSVKPEVLAFARRILRSRLRPGEADAQILRLLEHPSPSMHLLVTELLTAQAVAGEEAFARLVPLARIVMLQVLTGRTAKDRMAAFLKGEALRSRERAQGLLPLFADLSLSVTARDRNAAILALRDIANAYPDLEMPLVRRPSVARQAAGSVSEAAR
;
A
#
# COMPACT_ATOMS: atom_id res chain seq x y z
N MET A 1 -20.69 -59.70 22.62
CA MET A 1 -21.88 -59.02 23.19
C MET A 1 -22.76 -58.56 22.05
N ARG A 2 -23.82 -59.31 21.77
CA ARG A 2 -24.78 -59.07 20.70
C ARG A 2 -26.12 -58.61 21.29
N VAL A 3 -26.69 -57.51 20.78
CA VAL A 3 -28.04 -57.10 21.17
C VAL A 3 -29.05 -58.04 20.52
N VAL A 4 -29.85 -58.73 21.34
CA VAL A 4 -30.85 -59.72 20.89
C VAL A 4 -32.24 -59.10 20.81
N ARG A 5 -32.56 -58.15 21.69
CA ARG A 5 -33.82 -57.39 21.67
C ARG A 5 -33.59 -55.98 22.20
N ALA A 6 -34.21 -54.98 21.61
CA ALA A 6 -34.10 -53.60 22.05
C ALA A 6 -35.48 -52.92 22.02
N ALA A 7 -35.74 -52.02 22.96
CA ALA A 7 -36.95 -51.20 23.00
C ALA A 7 -36.58 -49.75 23.31
N ARG A 8 -37.13 -48.80 22.54
CA ARG A 8 -36.87 -47.37 22.71
C ARG A 8 -38.15 -46.65 23.08
N LEU A 9 -38.18 -46.09 24.27
CA LEU A 9 -39.35 -45.48 24.87
C LEU A 9 -39.13 -43.97 25.01
N HIS A 10 -40.21 -43.19 24.88
CA HIS A 10 -40.13 -41.76 25.10
C HIS A 10 -41.37 -41.19 25.78
N LEU A 11 -41.16 -40.15 26.57
CA LEU A 11 -42.19 -39.42 27.30
C LEU A 11 -42.04 -37.94 26.98
N LYS A 12 -43.08 -37.34 26.40
CA LYS A 12 -43.15 -35.91 26.12
C LYS A 12 -44.36 -35.30 26.80
N GLU A 13 -44.13 -34.63 27.92
CA GLU A 13 -45.16 -33.98 28.73
C GLU A 13 -44.65 -32.61 29.22
N GLY A 14 -45.33 -31.53 28.83
CA GLY A 14 -44.89 -30.16 29.09
C GLY A 14 -43.48 -29.87 28.56
N ALA A 15 -42.56 -29.44 29.44
CA ALA A 15 -41.15 -29.17 29.12
C ALA A 15 -40.23 -30.41 29.22
N SER A 16 -40.76 -31.57 29.64
CA SER A 16 -40.03 -32.81 29.83
C SER A 16 -40.08 -33.66 28.55
N ASP A 17 -38.92 -33.91 27.95
CA ASP A 17 -38.75 -34.77 26.77
C ASP A 17 -37.70 -35.85 27.08
N LYS A 18 -38.15 -36.98 27.63
CA LYS A 18 -37.31 -38.06 28.17
C LYS A 18 -37.27 -39.24 27.21
N VAL A 19 -36.11 -39.87 27.09
CA VAL A 19 -35.87 -41.11 26.35
C VAL A 19 -35.38 -42.17 27.31
N TYR A 20 -35.87 -43.39 27.13
CA TYR A 20 -35.50 -44.57 27.90
C TYR A 20 -35.31 -45.74 26.93
N GLU A 21 -34.10 -46.25 26.82
CA GLU A 21 -33.74 -47.38 25.98
C GLU A 21 -33.48 -48.59 26.86
N VAL A 22 -33.91 -49.77 26.42
CA VAL A 22 -33.69 -51.05 27.09
C VAL A 22 -33.16 -52.01 26.03
N ASP A 23 -32.01 -52.61 26.28
CA ASP A 23 -31.37 -53.59 25.40
C ASP A 23 -31.16 -54.90 26.17
N LEU A 24 -31.66 -56.01 25.63
CA LEU A 24 -31.33 -57.37 26.04
C LEU A 24 -30.13 -57.82 25.20
N VAL A 25 -29.00 -58.05 25.87
CA VAL A 25 -27.69 -58.30 25.27
C VAL A 25 -27.22 -59.70 25.66
N GLU A 26 -26.87 -60.50 24.66
CA GLU A 26 -26.25 -61.80 24.82
C GLU A 26 -24.72 -61.66 24.82
N ASN A 27 -24.06 -62.30 25.78
CA ASN A 27 -22.61 -62.32 25.86
C ASN A 27 -22.05 -63.66 25.34
N ASP A 28 -21.67 -63.67 24.07
CA ASP A 28 -21.18 -64.86 23.36
C ASP A 28 -19.88 -65.45 23.96
N ALA A 29 -19.17 -64.70 24.82
CA ALA A 29 -17.97 -65.15 25.51
C ALA A 29 -18.25 -66.04 26.75
N VAL A 30 -19.52 -66.21 27.14
CA VAL A 30 -19.93 -67.03 28.30
C VAL A 30 -20.63 -68.28 27.79
N ALA A 31 -19.97 -69.45 27.91
CA ALA A 31 -20.44 -70.75 27.42
C ALA A 31 -21.47 -71.43 28.34
N ALA A 32 -22.33 -70.66 28.99
CA ALA A 32 -23.34 -71.14 29.93
C ALA A 32 -24.76 -70.72 29.47
N PRO A 33 -25.83 -71.43 29.88
CA PRO A 33 -27.21 -71.02 29.58
C PRO A 33 -27.55 -69.63 30.15
N GLU A 34 -26.80 -69.14 31.13
CA GLU A 34 -26.93 -67.82 31.74
C GLU A 34 -25.91 -66.83 31.15
N ARG A 35 -26.24 -66.24 29.99
CA ARG A 35 -25.36 -65.32 29.26
C ARG A 35 -26.02 -64.02 28.83
N PHE A 36 -27.25 -63.75 29.26
CA PHE A 36 -28.02 -62.59 28.85
C PHE A 36 -28.06 -61.50 29.92
N LEU A 37 -27.94 -60.24 29.52
CA LEU A 37 -27.98 -59.06 30.37
C LEU A 37 -29.02 -58.07 29.85
N VAL A 38 -29.75 -57.39 30.75
CA VAL A 38 -30.68 -56.32 30.38
C VAL A 38 -30.06 -54.97 30.74
N LYS A 39 -29.55 -54.26 29.73
CA LYS A 39 -28.97 -52.92 29.85
C LYS A 39 -30.02 -51.85 29.58
N ILE A 40 -29.85 -50.70 30.20
CA ILE A 40 -30.74 -49.54 30.05
C ILE A 40 -29.95 -48.27 29.80
N ARG A 41 -30.53 -47.34 29.04
CA ARG A 41 -30.02 -45.98 28.88
C ARG A 41 -31.15 -44.99 29.05
N TYR A 42 -30.97 -43.92 29.82
CA TYR A 42 -32.05 -42.96 30.00
C TYR A 42 -31.58 -41.53 30.20
N GLY A 43 -32.40 -40.57 29.77
CA GLY A 43 -32.03 -39.16 29.81
C GLY A 43 -33.00 -38.30 29.03
N ARG A 44 -32.62 -37.05 28.78
CA ARG A 44 -33.40 -36.13 27.93
C ARG A 44 -33.09 -36.42 26.47
N ARG A 45 -34.11 -36.40 25.59
CA ARG A 45 -33.94 -36.59 24.15
C ARG A 45 -32.90 -35.62 23.58
N GLY A 46 -31.86 -36.15 22.93
CA GLY A 46 -30.75 -35.35 22.37
C GLY A 46 -29.63 -34.99 23.35
N ALA A 47 -29.70 -35.43 24.61
CA ALA A 47 -28.59 -35.34 25.58
C ALA A 47 -27.88 -36.71 25.71
N VAL A 48 -26.67 -36.71 26.28
CA VAL A 48 -25.95 -37.95 26.62
C VAL A 48 -26.78 -38.74 27.63
N LEU A 49 -27.20 -39.95 27.25
CA LEU A 49 -28.03 -40.82 28.09
C LEU A 49 -27.16 -41.47 29.17
N ARG A 50 -27.70 -41.56 30.40
CA ARG A 50 -27.04 -42.29 31.49
C ARG A 50 -27.27 -43.78 31.29
N GLU A 51 -26.20 -44.56 31.28
CA GLU A 51 -26.24 -46.02 31.12
C GLU A 51 -26.35 -46.72 32.48
N GLY A 52 -27.03 -47.86 32.50
CA GLY A 52 -27.12 -48.74 33.67
C GLY A 52 -27.48 -50.17 33.26
N SER A 53 -27.41 -51.10 34.21
CA SER A 53 -27.85 -52.49 34.01
C SER A 53 -28.96 -52.82 35.00
N LYS A 54 -29.97 -53.58 34.56
CA LYS A 54 -31.02 -54.11 35.45
C LYS A 54 -30.71 -55.50 35.98
N THR A 55 -29.76 -56.20 35.38
CA THR A 55 -29.24 -57.49 35.84
C THR A 55 -27.77 -57.30 36.26
N ALA A 56 -27.44 -57.65 37.51
CA ALA A 56 -26.08 -57.51 38.04
C ALA A 56 -25.13 -58.59 37.53
N GLN A 57 -25.66 -59.77 37.20
CA GLN A 57 -24.95 -60.89 36.58
C GLN A 57 -25.73 -61.39 35.36
N PRO A 58 -25.09 -62.08 34.39
CA PRO A 58 -25.77 -62.70 33.28
C PRO A 58 -26.78 -63.75 33.75
N ILE A 59 -27.97 -63.78 33.15
CA ILE A 59 -29.06 -64.70 33.50
C ILE A 59 -29.51 -65.48 32.26
N SER A 60 -30.37 -66.49 32.47
CA SER A 60 -30.91 -67.30 31.37
C SER A 60 -31.78 -66.48 30.42
N ALA A 61 -31.92 -66.95 29.17
CA ALA A 61 -32.68 -66.25 28.12
C ALA A 61 -34.12 -65.93 28.56
N ASP A 62 -34.81 -66.90 29.14
CA ASP A 62 -36.20 -66.76 29.59
C ASP A 62 -36.34 -65.77 30.76
N ALA A 63 -35.38 -65.78 31.69
CA ALA A 63 -35.37 -64.84 32.79
C ALA A 63 -35.05 -63.41 32.30
N ALA A 64 -34.10 -63.25 31.37
CA ALA A 64 -33.76 -61.97 30.77
C ALA A 64 -34.94 -61.39 29.96
N ALA A 65 -35.67 -62.23 29.21
CA ALA A 65 -36.85 -61.82 28.47
C ALA A 65 -37.95 -61.29 29.42
N LYS A 66 -38.23 -61.99 30.52
CA LYS A 66 -39.19 -61.54 31.55
C LYS A 66 -38.78 -60.21 32.19
N VAL A 67 -37.50 -60.03 32.51
CA VAL A 67 -36.98 -58.78 33.08
C VAL A 67 -37.07 -57.64 32.06
N PHE A 68 -36.71 -57.88 30.80
CA PHE A 68 -36.85 -56.91 29.71
C PHE A 68 -38.30 -56.46 29.53
N ASP A 69 -39.25 -57.40 29.45
CA ASP A 69 -40.66 -57.08 29.25
C ASP A 69 -41.26 -56.36 30.46
N SER A 70 -40.90 -56.77 31.68
CA SER A 70 -41.29 -56.08 32.92
C SER A 70 -40.82 -54.62 32.95
N VAL A 71 -39.56 -54.35 32.58
CA VAL A 71 -39.02 -52.99 32.53
C VAL A 71 -39.76 -52.13 31.50
N VAL A 72 -40.09 -52.69 30.34
CA VAL A 72 -40.81 -51.94 29.31
C VAL A 72 -42.26 -51.68 29.72
N VAL A 73 -42.98 -52.67 30.25
CA VAL A 73 -44.36 -52.50 30.76
C VAL A 73 -44.41 -51.46 31.88
N ALA A 74 -43.48 -51.52 32.84
CA ALA A 74 -43.40 -50.54 33.93
C ALA A 74 -43.21 -49.10 33.43
N LYS A 75 -42.45 -48.90 32.34
CA LYS A 75 -42.24 -47.57 31.74
C LYS A 75 -43.41 -47.12 30.89
N VAL A 76 -44.10 -48.03 30.20
CA VAL A 76 -45.33 -47.72 29.48
C VAL A 76 -46.44 -47.30 30.44
N ASN A 77 -46.62 -48.02 31.56
CA ASN A 77 -47.54 -47.62 32.63
C ASN A 77 -47.16 -46.28 33.27
N GLY A 78 -45.86 -45.94 33.28
CA GLY A 78 -45.34 -44.63 33.68
C GLY A 78 -45.44 -43.51 32.62
N GLY A 79 -46.23 -43.71 31.57
CA GLY A 79 -46.56 -42.71 30.54
C GLY A 79 -45.64 -42.69 29.31
N TYR A 80 -44.61 -43.54 29.24
CA TYR A 80 -43.71 -43.59 28.08
C TYR A 80 -44.36 -44.35 26.91
N ARG A 81 -44.14 -43.89 25.68
CA ARG A 81 -44.60 -44.55 24.44
C ARG A 81 -43.43 -45.21 23.72
N ARG A 82 -43.61 -46.45 23.23
CA ARG A 82 -42.66 -47.14 22.34
C ARG A 82 -42.51 -46.34 21.03
N SER A 83 -41.27 -46.18 20.58
CA SER A 83 -40.91 -45.50 19.32
C SER A 83 -40.60 -46.48 18.18
N ASP A 84 -40.64 -47.76 18.52
CA ASP A 84 -40.31 -48.96 17.75
C ASP A 84 -41.56 -49.69 17.21
N GLN A 85 -42.76 -49.09 17.38
CA GLN A 85 -43.94 -49.44 16.59
C GLN A 85 -44.45 -48.19 15.86
N PRO A 86 -44.90 -48.32 14.59
CA PRO A 86 -45.58 -47.24 13.90
C PRO A 86 -46.88 -46.96 14.66
N VAL A 87 -46.90 -45.86 15.42
CA VAL A 87 -48.15 -45.35 15.96
C VAL A 87 -48.95 -44.81 14.79
N ALA A 88 -49.85 -45.64 14.28
CA ALA A 88 -51.05 -45.22 13.62
C ALA A 88 -51.72 -44.18 14.53
N SER A 89 -51.58 -42.90 14.17
CA SER A 89 -52.41 -41.87 14.75
C SER A 89 -53.76 -41.98 14.09
N SER A 90 -54.68 -42.59 14.81
CA SER A 90 -56.11 -42.53 14.58
C SER A 90 -56.54 -41.08 14.36
N VAL A 91 -56.76 -40.72 13.10
CA VAL A 91 -57.65 -39.63 12.71
C VAL A 91 -58.97 -40.29 12.37
N THR A 92 -59.89 -40.31 13.32
CA THR A 92 -61.30 -40.54 13.02
C THR A 92 -61.87 -39.29 12.36
N GLY A 93 -62.34 -39.47 11.13
CA GLY A 93 -63.51 -38.77 10.58
C GLY A 93 -63.25 -37.47 9.82
N ALA A 94 -63.00 -37.56 8.52
CA ALA A 94 -64.06 -37.38 7.51
C ALA A 94 -63.40 -37.32 6.12
N SER A 95 -63.89 -38.17 5.23
CA SER A 95 -63.48 -38.26 3.83
C SER A 95 -63.71 -36.94 3.09
N GLY A 96 -62.62 -36.36 2.59
CA GLY A 96 -62.57 -35.30 1.59
C GLY A 96 -61.12 -35.07 1.23
N ALA A 97 -60.73 -35.35 -0.02
CA ALA A 97 -59.35 -35.28 -0.50
C ALA A 97 -58.70 -33.91 -0.22
N PRO A 98 -57.42 -33.83 0.22
CA PRO A 98 -56.78 -32.54 0.45
C PRO A 98 -56.06 -32.04 -0.81
N ALA A 99 -56.44 -30.85 -1.26
CA ALA A 99 -55.61 -30.00 -2.10
C ALA A 99 -54.58 -29.24 -1.22
N GLU A 100 -53.35 -29.11 -1.74
CA GLU A 100 -52.40 -27.99 -1.56
C GLU A 100 -51.52 -27.86 -0.29
N GLY A 101 -50.28 -27.40 -0.50
CA GLY A 101 -49.18 -27.34 0.48
C GLY A 101 -49.31 -26.31 1.62
N ARG A 102 -48.17 -25.74 2.07
CA ARG A 102 -48.09 -24.91 3.30
C ARG A 102 -49.08 -23.73 3.33
N GLU A 103 -49.34 -23.11 2.17
CA GLU A 103 -50.28 -21.99 2.05
C GLU A 103 -51.73 -22.44 2.19
N GLY A 104 -52.11 -23.57 1.57
CA GLY A 104 -53.42 -24.20 1.74
C GLY A 104 -53.74 -24.49 3.21
N ILE A 105 -52.76 -24.95 3.99
CA ILE A 105 -52.91 -25.16 5.44
C ILE A 105 -53.19 -23.83 6.18
N LEU A 106 -52.53 -22.73 5.79
CA LEU A 106 -52.73 -21.43 6.43
C LEU A 106 -54.10 -20.82 6.06
N LEU A 107 -54.53 -20.98 4.81
CA LEU A 107 -55.86 -20.56 4.34
C LEU A 107 -56.96 -21.37 5.04
N ALA A 108 -56.82 -22.70 5.15
CA ALA A 108 -57.76 -23.54 5.89
C ALA A 108 -57.86 -23.16 7.38
N ARG A 109 -56.73 -22.79 8.00
CA ARG A 109 -56.70 -22.26 9.37
C ARG A 109 -57.36 -20.89 9.47
N LEU A 110 -57.18 -20.01 8.49
CA LEU A 110 -57.82 -18.69 8.44
C LEU A 110 -59.34 -18.84 8.32
N ALA A 111 -59.82 -19.68 7.40
CA ALA A 111 -61.23 -20.01 7.25
C ALA A 111 -61.82 -20.64 8.54
N SER A 112 -61.06 -21.49 9.22
CA SER A 112 -61.47 -22.06 10.53
C SER A 112 -61.49 -21.00 11.64
N CYS A 113 -60.58 -20.02 11.60
CA CYS A 113 -60.54 -18.90 12.54
C CYS A 113 -61.74 -17.96 12.39
N ARG A 114 -62.34 -17.87 11.20
CA ARG A 114 -63.57 -17.11 10.98
C ARG A 114 -64.82 -17.83 11.46
N ARG A 115 -64.84 -19.17 11.39
CA ARG A 115 -66.00 -20.00 11.73
C ARG A 115 -66.17 -20.30 13.23
N GLY A 116 -65.17 -20.00 14.06
CA GLY A 116 -65.23 -20.28 15.49
C GLY A 116 -64.20 -19.50 16.32
N PRO A 117 -64.35 -19.48 17.65
CA PRO A 117 -63.48 -18.70 18.53
C PRO A 117 -62.07 -19.29 18.59
N TRP A 118 -61.07 -18.44 18.32
CA TRP A 118 -59.65 -18.77 18.47
C TRP A 118 -59.02 -17.95 19.59
N PRO A 119 -58.02 -18.50 20.32
CA PRO A 119 -57.21 -17.70 21.21
C PRO A 119 -56.57 -16.54 20.46
N GLU A 120 -56.71 -15.32 20.99
CA GLU A 120 -56.23 -14.08 20.35
C GLU A 120 -54.77 -14.22 19.88
N LYS A 121 -53.91 -14.76 20.74
CA LYS A 121 -52.49 -14.98 20.46
C LYS A 121 -52.23 -15.83 19.22
N ASP A 122 -53.05 -16.85 18.98
CA ASP A 122 -52.87 -17.76 17.86
C ASP A 122 -53.46 -17.18 16.57
N ARG A 123 -54.56 -16.42 16.68
CA ARG A 123 -55.09 -15.59 15.57
C ARG A 123 -54.06 -14.54 15.13
N GLU A 124 -53.49 -13.77 16.04
CA GLU A 124 -52.48 -12.75 15.71
C GLU A 124 -51.24 -13.37 15.04
N ARG A 125 -50.80 -14.55 15.49
CA ARG A 125 -49.69 -15.30 14.86
C ARG A 125 -50.02 -15.78 13.47
N LEU A 126 -51.26 -16.24 13.25
CA LEU A 126 -51.74 -16.68 11.95
C LEU A 126 -51.77 -15.50 10.96
N LEU A 127 -52.40 -14.39 11.34
CA LEU A 127 -52.45 -13.15 10.54
C LEU A 127 -51.05 -12.62 10.22
N TRP A 128 -50.17 -12.58 11.22
CA TRP A 128 -48.76 -12.22 11.02
C TRP A 128 -48.08 -13.11 9.98
N ARG A 129 -48.32 -14.43 10.05
CA ARG A 129 -47.70 -15.40 9.13
C ARG A 129 -48.26 -15.26 7.72
N ILE A 130 -49.55 -14.99 7.56
CA ILE A 130 -50.20 -14.73 6.27
C ILE A 130 -49.56 -13.49 5.61
N GLY A 131 -49.47 -12.37 6.33
CA GLY A 131 -48.82 -11.17 5.80
C GLY A 131 -47.33 -11.36 5.53
N GLN A 132 -46.63 -12.13 6.36
CA GLN A 132 -45.22 -12.45 6.14
C GLN A 132 -44.98 -13.26 4.87
N LEU A 133 -45.92 -14.14 4.50
CA LEU A 133 -45.87 -14.95 3.27
C LEU A 133 -46.56 -14.27 2.08
N ARG A 134 -47.20 -13.11 2.27
CA ARG A 134 -47.95 -12.37 1.23
C ARG A 134 -48.98 -13.25 0.50
N ILE A 135 -49.71 -14.09 1.24
CA ILE A 135 -50.68 -15.02 0.66
C ILE A 135 -51.90 -14.26 0.13
N ALA A 136 -51.89 -13.89 -1.16
CA ALA A 136 -52.92 -13.06 -1.78
C ALA A 136 -54.32 -13.70 -1.73
N GLN A 137 -54.39 -15.04 -1.79
CA GLN A 137 -55.64 -15.79 -1.71
C GLN A 137 -56.37 -15.61 -0.37
N ALA A 138 -55.71 -15.07 0.66
CA ALA A 138 -56.32 -14.76 1.94
C ALA A 138 -57.22 -13.50 1.89
N GLU A 139 -57.21 -12.73 0.79
CA GLU A 139 -57.97 -11.48 0.63
C GLU A 139 -59.43 -11.57 1.10
N PRO A 140 -60.26 -12.51 0.62
CA PRO A 140 -61.68 -12.53 0.97
C PRO A 140 -61.91 -12.71 2.47
N ASP A 141 -61.11 -13.57 3.10
CA ASP A 141 -61.20 -13.86 4.53
C ASP A 141 -60.69 -12.70 5.39
N LEU A 142 -59.59 -12.04 4.99
CA LEU A 142 -59.05 -10.89 5.71
C LEU A 142 -60.00 -9.68 5.64
N VAL A 143 -60.60 -9.42 4.47
CA VAL A 143 -61.59 -8.35 4.31
C VAL A 143 -62.84 -8.64 5.13
N ALA A 144 -63.33 -9.87 5.10
CA ALA A 144 -64.50 -10.25 5.87
C ALA A 144 -64.24 -10.17 7.39
N MET A 145 -63.05 -10.55 7.86
CA MET A 145 -62.68 -10.37 9.27
C MET A 145 -62.79 -8.91 9.71
N VAL A 146 -62.36 -7.93 8.90
CA VAL A 146 -62.52 -6.51 9.25
C VAL A 146 -63.98 -6.09 9.27
N ARG A 147 -64.81 -6.61 8.36
CA ARG A 147 -66.26 -6.35 8.40
C ARG A 147 -66.89 -6.89 9.67
N ASP A 148 -66.48 -8.08 10.11
CA ASP A 148 -67.01 -8.74 11.31
C ASP A 148 -66.61 -8.00 12.60
N VAL A 149 -65.38 -7.48 12.70
CA VAL A 149 -64.89 -6.75 13.90
C VAL A 149 -65.07 -5.23 13.86
N GLY A 150 -65.39 -4.68 12.68
CA GLY A 150 -65.39 -3.24 12.39
C GLY A 150 -63.97 -2.65 12.21
N PRO A 151 -63.81 -1.54 11.44
CA PRO A 151 -62.51 -0.89 11.23
C PRO A 151 -61.84 -0.44 12.55
N ALA A 152 -62.62 0.08 13.50
CA ALA A 152 -62.12 0.45 14.84
C ALA A 152 -61.54 -0.74 15.64
N GLY A 153 -62.06 -1.94 15.41
CA GLY A 153 -61.68 -3.19 16.08
C GLY A 153 -60.53 -3.95 15.42
N ALA A 154 -59.99 -3.46 14.30
CA ALA A 154 -58.91 -4.12 13.58
C ALA A 154 -57.63 -4.21 14.44
N SER A 155 -57.03 -5.40 14.52
CA SER A 155 -55.80 -5.62 15.26
C SER A 155 -54.54 -5.23 14.46
N TYR A 156 -53.41 -5.08 15.15
CA TYR A 156 -52.12 -4.80 14.50
C TYR A 156 -51.73 -5.87 13.47
N ALA A 157 -51.92 -7.16 13.79
CA ALA A 157 -51.61 -8.23 12.84
C ALA A 157 -52.60 -8.28 11.66
N LEU A 158 -53.85 -7.85 11.85
CA LEU A 158 -54.82 -7.75 10.77
C LEU A 158 -54.44 -6.65 9.78
N VAL A 159 -54.08 -5.45 10.27
CA VAL A 159 -53.56 -4.36 9.42
C VAL A 159 -52.30 -4.79 8.66
N TRP A 160 -51.36 -5.47 9.35
CA TRP A 160 -50.17 -6.05 8.73
C TRP A 160 -50.52 -7.05 7.61
N ALA A 161 -51.47 -7.96 7.86
CA ALA A 161 -51.90 -8.96 6.89
C ALA A 161 -52.58 -8.31 5.68
N LEU A 162 -53.47 -7.34 5.90
CA LEU A 162 -54.11 -6.57 4.83
C LEU A 162 -53.07 -5.85 3.97
N ALA A 163 -52.16 -5.10 4.59
CA ALA A 163 -51.14 -4.36 3.86
C ALA A 163 -50.25 -5.26 2.99
N ARG A 164 -49.79 -6.41 3.52
CA ARG A 164 -48.81 -7.27 2.83
C ARG A 164 -49.42 -8.35 1.94
N ALA A 165 -50.61 -8.87 2.25
CA ALA A 165 -51.25 -9.92 1.48
C ALA A 165 -52.28 -9.39 0.49
N VAL A 166 -52.99 -8.31 0.83
CA VAL A 166 -54.06 -7.74 -0.02
C VAL A 166 -53.56 -6.54 -0.84
N GLY A 167 -52.60 -5.77 -0.31
CA GLY A 167 -51.98 -4.65 -1.02
C GLY A 167 -52.98 -3.53 -1.31
N GLY A 168 -52.90 -2.92 -2.50
CA GLY A 168 -53.69 -1.74 -2.87
C GLY A 168 -55.21 -1.88 -2.73
N LYS A 169 -55.77 -3.09 -2.87
CA LYS A 169 -57.21 -3.34 -2.67
C LYS A 169 -57.65 -3.13 -1.21
N ALA A 170 -56.72 -3.19 -0.26
CA ALA A 170 -57.01 -2.89 1.14
C ALA A 170 -57.01 -1.39 1.47
N ALA A 171 -56.66 -0.50 0.53
CA ALA A 171 -56.53 0.93 0.82
C ALA A 171 -57.80 1.56 1.45
N PRO A 172 -59.04 1.35 0.94
CA PRO A 172 -60.23 1.90 1.56
C PRO A 172 -60.47 1.37 2.98
N ILE A 173 -60.12 0.10 3.22
CA ILE A 173 -60.23 -0.52 4.55
C ILE A 173 -59.21 0.09 5.51
N LEU A 174 -57.98 0.28 5.06
CA LEU A 174 -56.91 0.88 5.85
C LEU A 174 -57.18 2.35 6.16
N GLU A 175 -57.84 3.09 5.27
CA GLU A 175 -58.33 4.46 5.50
C GLU A 175 -59.38 4.49 6.61
N ALA A 176 -60.40 3.62 6.52
CA ALA A 176 -61.43 3.50 7.57
C ALA A 176 -60.80 3.12 8.92
N VAL A 177 -59.87 2.16 8.94
CA VAL A 177 -59.13 1.78 10.15
C VAL A 177 -58.34 2.97 10.71
N ALA A 178 -57.65 3.73 9.86
CA ALA A 178 -56.88 4.91 10.28
C ALA A 178 -57.77 6.06 10.81
N ALA A 179 -59.00 6.18 10.32
CA ALA A 179 -59.96 7.19 10.76
C ALA A 179 -60.65 6.79 12.09
N GLU A 180 -61.04 5.52 12.24
CA GLU A 180 -61.95 5.08 13.31
C GLU A 180 -61.23 4.49 14.53
N THR A 181 -60.02 3.94 14.39
CA THR A 181 -59.34 3.29 15.52
C THR A 181 -58.90 4.29 16.60
N SER A 182 -59.11 3.93 17.87
CA SER A 182 -58.61 4.71 19.02
C SER A 182 -57.12 4.47 19.28
N SER A 183 -56.56 3.36 18.78
CA SER A 183 -55.16 2.99 19.01
C SER A 183 -54.21 3.73 18.08
N VAL A 184 -53.41 4.65 18.64
CA VAL A 184 -52.38 5.39 17.89
C VAL A 184 -51.43 4.46 17.12
N VAL A 185 -51.07 3.31 17.70
CA VAL A 185 -50.14 2.36 17.07
C VAL A 185 -50.75 1.72 15.82
N ILE A 186 -52.04 1.42 15.85
CA ILE A 186 -52.76 0.80 14.72
C ILE A 186 -53.03 1.85 13.65
N ARG A 187 -53.43 3.05 14.07
CA ARG A 187 -53.58 4.23 13.20
C ARG A 187 -52.31 4.55 12.44
N ASP A 188 -51.19 4.63 13.15
CA ASP A 188 -49.87 4.92 12.57
C ASP A 188 -49.45 3.85 11.56
N LEU A 189 -49.69 2.56 11.87
CA LEU A 189 -49.38 1.46 10.96
C LEU A 189 -50.23 1.53 9.68
N ALA A 190 -51.55 1.77 9.81
CA ALA A 190 -52.45 1.88 8.68
C ALA A 190 -52.10 3.08 7.78
N ARG A 191 -51.83 4.24 8.39
CA ARG A 191 -51.34 5.44 7.65
C ARG A 191 -50.02 5.18 6.95
N PHE A 192 -49.08 4.48 7.60
CA PHE A 192 -47.82 4.10 6.95
C PHE A 192 -48.03 3.12 5.80
N ALA A 193 -48.93 2.14 5.95
CA ALA A 193 -49.25 1.22 4.87
C ALA A 193 -49.81 1.95 3.64
N LEU A 194 -50.71 2.92 3.83
CA LEU A 194 -51.35 3.71 2.76
C LEU A 194 -50.36 4.49 1.89
N VAL A 195 -49.27 4.99 2.48
CA VAL A 195 -48.22 5.74 1.76
C VAL A 195 -47.05 4.86 1.32
N SER A 196 -47.05 3.56 1.66
CA SER A 196 -45.96 2.65 1.31
C SER A 196 -46.12 2.08 -0.11
N PRO A 197 -45.03 1.58 -0.73
CA PRO A 197 -45.09 0.92 -2.03
C PRO A 197 -46.03 -0.29 -2.12
N LEU A 198 -46.42 -0.88 -0.98
CA LEU A 198 -47.35 -2.02 -0.92
C LEU A 198 -48.72 -1.72 -1.55
N MET A 199 -49.12 -0.46 -1.61
CA MET A 199 -50.42 -0.06 -2.16
C MET A 199 -50.44 0.03 -3.70
N GLY A 200 -49.28 -0.04 -4.37
CA GLY A 200 -49.19 0.10 -5.82
C GLY A 200 -49.85 1.40 -6.31
N ALA A 201 -50.71 1.30 -7.32
CA ALA A 201 -51.44 2.46 -7.87
C ALA A 201 -52.43 3.11 -6.88
N GLN A 202 -52.81 2.42 -5.80
CA GLN A 202 -53.73 2.95 -4.78
C GLN A 202 -53.01 3.68 -3.63
N ARG A 203 -51.71 3.89 -3.79
CA ARG A 203 -50.89 4.63 -2.84
C ARG A 203 -51.43 6.05 -2.63
N ARG A 204 -51.44 6.49 -1.38
CA ARG A 204 -51.77 7.88 -1.03
C ARG A 204 -50.49 8.71 -0.94
N PRO A 205 -50.54 9.98 -1.34
CA PRO A 205 -49.40 10.87 -1.12
C PRO A 205 -49.15 11.00 0.38
N SER A 206 -47.90 11.12 0.78
CA SER A 206 -47.54 11.64 2.10
C SER A 206 -48.12 13.05 2.26
N GLY A 207 -49.30 13.17 2.87
CA GLY A 207 -50.00 14.46 3.06
C GLY A 207 -49.29 15.41 4.03
N GLU A 208 -49.79 16.64 4.16
CA GLU A 208 -49.32 17.60 5.17
C GLU A 208 -49.55 17.04 6.57
N GLU A 209 -48.47 16.63 7.23
CA GLU A 209 -48.57 15.93 8.52
C GLU A 209 -48.73 16.92 9.67
N ALA A 210 -49.95 17.04 10.19
CA ALA A 210 -50.26 17.83 11.39
C ALA A 210 -49.38 17.51 12.62
N ASP A 211 -48.70 16.36 12.63
CA ASP A 211 -47.88 15.85 13.73
C ASP A 211 -46.36 16.12 13.57
N LEU A 212 -45.90 16.68 12.44
CA LEU A 212 -44.47 16.93 12.17
C LEU A 212 -44.10 18.41 12.41
N PRO A 213 -43.30 18.74 13.45
CA PRO A 213 -42.89 20.12 13.68
C PRO A 213 -42.02 20.67 12.53
N GLU A 214 -42.29 21.89 12.06
CA GLU A 214 -41.55 22.50 10.95
C GLU A 214 -40.04 22.60 11.21
N ALA A 215 -39.64 22.80 12.46
CA ALA A 215 -38.23 22.78 12.88
C ALA A 215 -37.52 21.43 12.62
N VAL A 216 -38.28 20.34 12.53
CA VAL A 216 -37.78 18.99 12.18
C VAL A 216 -37.96 18.73 10.68
N ALA A 217 -39.06 19.18 10.07
CA ALA A 217 -39.35 18.98 8.65
C ALA A 217 -38.33 19.68 7.74
N ARG A 218 -37.94 20.92 8.07
CA ARG A 218 -37.03 21.74 7.26
C ARG A 218 -35.67 21.08 6.98
N PRO A 219 -34.88 20.65 7.99
CA PRO A 219 -33.61 19.98 7.71
C PRO A 219 -33.81 18.62 7.03
N ALA A 220 -34.91 17.90 7.33
CA ALA A 220 -35.21 16.63 6.68
C ALA A 220 -35.42 16.77 5.16
N ARG A 221 -36.21 17.77 4.74
CA ARG A 221 -36.46 18.09 3.31
C ARG A 221 -35.23 18.65 2.61
N ALA A 222 -34.36 19.35 3.34
CA ALA A 222 -33.09 19.87 2.81
C ALA A 222 -32.01 18.80 2.64
N GLY A 223 -32.25 17.55 3.07
CA GLY A 223 -31.22 16.50 3.05
C GLY A 223 -30.15 16.65 4.15
N ASP A 224 -30.34 17.56 5.11
CA ASP A 224 -29.37 17.87 6.17
C ASP A 224 -29.54 16.92 7.37
N ALA A 225 -28.79 15.81 7.35
CA ALA A 225 -28.84 14.81 8.42
C ALA A 225 -28.29 15.35 9.77
N ASP A 226 -27.34 16.28 9.76
CA ASP A 226 -26.79 16.89 10.97
C ASP A 226 -27.83 17.81 11.62
N GLY A 227 -28.45 18.68 10.82
CA GLY A 227 -29.56 19.53 11.23
C GLY A 227 -30.75 18.72 11.73
N LEU A 228 -31.08 17.59 11.09
CA LEU A 228 -32.17 16.72 11.53
C LEU A 228 -31.90 16.11 12.92
N VAL A 229 -30.67 15.63 13.17
CA VAL A 229 -30.28 15.11 14.49
C VAL A 229 -30.34 16.22 15.55
N ALA A 230 -29.88 17.43 15.22
CA ALA A 230 -29.94 18.58 16.11
C ALA A 230 -31.40 18.96 16.44
N ALA A 231 -32.27 19.01 15.43
CA ALA A 231 -33.69 19.32 15.58
C ALA A 231 -34.43 18.28 16.44
N LEU A 232 -34.22 16.99 16.20
CA LEU A 232 -34.79 15.91 17.01
C LEU A 232 -34.25 15.94 18.45
N THR A 233 -32.99 16.33 18.64
CA THR A 233 -32.40 16.51 19.98
C THR A 233 -32.99 17.69 20.73
N ALA A 234 -33.21 18.81 20.06
CA ALA A 234 -33.90 19.97 20.62
C ALA A 234 -35.35 19.62 20.98
N LEU A 235 -36.06 18.91 20.10
CA LEU A 235 -37.42 18.43 20.36
C LEU A 235 -37.46 17.49 21.58
N ALA A 236 -36.48 16.60 21.72
CA ALA A 236 -36.39 15.71 22.88
C ALA A 236 -36.17 16.43 24.21
N ARG A 237 -35.49 17.59 24.20
CA ARG A 237 -35.29 18.42 25.41
C ARG A 237 -36.54 19.22 25.77
N GLY A 238 -37.21 19.81 24.77
CA GLY A 238 -38.37 20.70 25.00
C GLY A 238 -39.72 19.98 25.09
N LYS A 239 -39.98 19.05 24.18
CA LYS A 239 -41.27 18.33 24.04
C LYS A 239 -41.02 16.82 23.80
N PRO A 240 -40.49 16.07 24.79
CA PRO A 240 -40.09 14.67 24.63
C PRO A 240 -41.20 13.76 24.09
N LEU A 241 -42.46 14.01 24.46
CA LEU A 241 -43.62 13.24 24.00
C LEU A 241 -43.87 13.36 22.48
N ALA A 242 -43.43 14.46 21.85
CA ALA A 242 -43.59 14.71 20.42
C ALA A 242 -42.55 13.97 19.56
N VAL A 243 -41.46 13.47 20.15
CA VAL A 243 -40.36 12.83 19.39
C VAL A 243 -40.80 11.51 18.75
N GLY A 244 -41.52 10.67 19.49
CA GLY A 244 -42.03 9.40 18.97
C GLY A 244 -42.94 9.59 17.75
N PRO A 245 -44.00 10.41 17.85
CA PRO A 245 -44.85 10.80 16.72
C PRO A 245 -44.07 11.41 15.56
N ALA A 246 -43.16 12.37 15.82
CA ALA A 246 -42.37 13.02 14.77
C ALA A 246 -41.50 12.01 13.99
N LEU A 247 -40.90 11.02 14.67
CA LEU A 247 -40.16 9.95 13.99
C LEU A 247 -41.05 9.10 13.08
N VAL A 248 -42.24 8.73 13.55
CA VAL A 248 -43.19 7.94 12.75
C VAL A 248 -43.72 8.72 11.56
N ALA A 249 -44.00 10.02 11.76
CA ALA A 249 -44.42 10.97 10.74
C ALA A 249 -43.33 11.11 9.65
N LEU A 250 -42.08 11.40 10.05
CA LEU A 250 -40.92 11.39 9.14
C LEU A 250 -40.86 10.09 8.33
N GLY A 251 -40.99 8.93 8.99
CA GLY A 251 -41.01 7.65 8.29
C GLY A 251 -42.07 7.54 7.21
N ARG A 252 -43.27 8.09 7.40
CA ARG A 252 -44.31 8.14 6.36
C ARG A 252 -43.89 9.08 5.23
N CYS A 253 -43.40 10.28 5.55
CA CYS A 253 -42.91 11.23 4.54
C CYS A 253 -41.79 10.68 3.67
N THR A 254 -40.91 9.83 4.21
CA THR A 254 -39.81 9.23 3.41
C THR A 254 -40.29 8.33 2.28
N GLN A 255 -41.53 7.83 2.33
CA GLN A 255 -41.94 6.82 1.36
C GLN A 255 -42.02 7.42 -0.06
N ASP A 256 -42.38 8.69 -0.20
CA ASP A 256 -42.49 9.39 -1.49
C ASP A 256 -41.32 10.36 -1.77
N ASP A 257 -40.34 10.46 -0.87
CA ASP A 257 -39.23 11.43 -0.95
C ASP A 257 -37.89 10.76 -0.67
N ALA A 258 -37.09 10.56 -1.73
CA ALA A 258 -35.79 9.91 -1.67
C ALA A 258 -34.74 10.73 -0.90
N VAL A 259 -34.80 12.06 -0.96
CA VAL A 259 -33.86 12.95 -0.25
C VAL A 259 -34.12 12.86 1.25
N LEU A 260 -35.39 12.96 1.64
CA LEU A 260 -35.82 12.81 3.03
C LEU A 260 -35.53 11.39 3.53
N HIS A 261 -35.78 10.36 2.71
CA HIS A 261 -35.44 8.98 3.03
C HIS A 261 -33.97 8.79 3.36
N ALA A 262 -33.08 9.28 2.49
CA ALA A 262 -31.64 9.22 2.71
C ALA A 262 -31.23 9.99 3.98
N CYS A 263 -31.80 11.19 4.20
CA CYS A 263 -31.56 12.01 5.38
C CYS A 263 -31.96 11.29 6.68
N LEU A 264 -33.19 10.76 6.76
CA LEU A 264 -33.68 10.03 7.93
C LEU A 264 -32.85 8.78 8.19
N CYS A 265 -32.55 8.02 7.14
CA CYS A 265 -31.67 6.86 7.19
C CYS A 265 -30.28 7.18 7.78
N ALA A 266 -29.71 8.35 7.46
CA ALA A 266 -28.43 8.81 8.00
C ALA A 266 -28.54 9.31 9.46
N ALA A 267 -29.67 9.91 9.83
CA ALA A 267 -29.91 10.43 11.18
C ALA A 267 -30.19 9.33 12.22
N LEU A 268 -30.98 8.30 11.87
CA LEU A 268 -31.48 7.28 12.82
C LEU A 268 -30.38 6.56 13.64
N PRO A 269 -29.23 6.14 13.07
CA PRO A 269 -28.16 5.49 13.84
C PRO A 269 -27.52 6.39 14.90
N ARG A 270 -27.66 7.72 14.75
CA ARG A 270 -27.07 8.75 15.64
C ARG A 270 -27.96 9.07 16.83
N LEU A 271 -29.23 8.67 16.79
CA LEU A 271 -30.18 8.88 17.90
C LEU A 271 -29.89 7.91 19.05
N ALA A 272 -30.14 8.36 20.28
CA ALA A 272 -29.95 7.51 21.45
C ALA A 272 -31.03 6.40 21.49
N PRO A 273 -30.69 5.12 21.73
CA PRO A 273 -31.63 3.99 21.69
C PRO A 273 -32.40 3.86 23.02
N ARG A 274 -32.90 4.99 23.52
CA ARG A 274 -33.56 5.17 24.82
C ARG A 274 -34.71 6.17 24.67
N PRO A 275 -35.62 6.28 25.66
CA PRO A 275 -36.62 7.35 25.63
C PRO A 275 -35.96 8.74 25.53
N PRO A 276 -36.61 9.70 24.84
CA PRO A 276 -37.92 9.58 24.18
C PRO A 276 -37.91 8.92 22.79
N TYR A 277 -36.75 8.68 22.17
CA TYR A 277 -36.65 8.15 20.80
C TYR A 277 -37.09 6.69 20.66
N LEU A 278 -36.90 5.87 21.70
CA LEU A 278 -37.00 4.41 21.64
C LEU A 278 -38.34 3.89 21.10
N ILE A 279 -39.47 4.55 21.42
CA ILE A 279 -40.79 4.11 20.93
C ILE A 279 -40.91 4.37 19.42
N GLY A 280 -40.51 5.55 18.96
CA GLY A 280 -40.48 5.91 17.54
C GLY A 280 -39.56 4.97 16.75
N LEU A 281 -38.34 4.74 17.22
CA LEU A 281 -37.38 3.80 16.62
C LEU A 281 -37.96 2.38 16.47
N ARG A 282 -38.65 1.87 17.49
CA ARG A 282 -39.28 0.54 17.45
C ARG A 282 -40.48 0.47 16.50
N ARG A 283 -41.26 1.56 16.38
CA ARG A 283 -42.38 1.63 15.42
C ARG A 283 -41.85 1.68 14.00
N LEU A 284 -40.90 2.58 13.73
CA LEU A 284 -40.22 2.68 12.43
C LEU A 284 -39.60 1.36 12.00
N PHE A 285 -38.90 0.66 12.89
CA PHE A 285 -38.34 -0.67 12.60
C PHE A 285 -39.41 -1.66 12.09
N LYS A 286 -40.59 -1.69 12.73
CA LYS A 286 -41.69 -2.57 12.31
C LYS A 286 -42.37 -2.09 11.03
N HIS A 287 -42.48 -0.78 10.84
CA HIS A 287 -43.07 -0.20 9.63
C HIS A 287 -42.17 -0.46 8.42
N ALA A 288 -40.86 -0.28 8.57
CA ALA A 288 -39.88 -0.65 7.56
C ALA A 288 -39.89 -2.17 7.29
N GLU A 289 -40.03 -3.00 8.34
CA GLU A 289 -40.24 -4.44 8.17
C GLU A 289 -41.53 -4.75 7.39
N MET A 290 -42.58 -3.93 7.51
CA MET A 290 -43.84 -4.13 6.79
C MET A 290 -43.71 -3.77 5.32
N ALA A 291 -43.08 -2.64 5.00
CA ALA A 291 -42.96 -2.13 3.64
C ALA A 291 -41.78 -2.71 2.85
N ASP A 292 -40.97 -3.56 3.48
CA ASP A 292 -39.68 -4.02 2.92
C ASP A 292 -38.73 -2.86 2.58
N ASP A 293 -38.82 -1.77 3.35
CA ASP A 293 -37.95 -0.61 3.21
C ASP A 293 -36.56 -0.96 3.74
N ALA A 294 -35.67 -1.36 2.84
CA ALA A 294 -34.31 -1.78 3.16
C ALA A 294 -33.49 -0.70 3.88
N GLY A 295 -33.68 0.57 3.53
CA GLY A 295 -32.93 1.69 4.11
C GLY A 295 -33.32 1.94 5.56
N LEU A 296 -34.62 2.15 5.82
CA LEU A 296 -35.13 2.38 7.17
C LEU A 296 -34.98 1.12 8.04
N PHE A 297 -35.18 -0.07 7.47
CA PHE A 297 -34.95 -1.32 8.18
C PHE A 297 -33.50 -1.42 8.62
N GLY A 298 -32.54 -1.23 7.69
CA GLY A 298 -31.12 -1.27 8.00
C GLY A 298 -30.69 -0.24 9.06
N ALA A 299 -31.17 1.01 8.94
CA ALA A 299 -30.82 2.09 9.86
C ALA A 299 -31.36 1.84 11.28
N THR A 300 -32.63 1.43 11.39
CA THR A 300 -33.23 1.12 12.69
C THR A 300 -32.71 -0.20 13.27
N ALA A 301 -32.48 -1.22 12.43
CA ALA A 301 -31.90 -2.49 12.85
C ALA A 301 -30.50 -2.30 13.43
N LEU A 302 -29.62 -1.59 12.73
CA LEU A 302 -28.28 -1.27 13.24
C LEU A 302 -28.35 -0.57 14.59
N ARG A 303 -29.20 0.46 14.71
CA ARG A 303 -29.36 1.18 15.99
C ARG A 303 -29.82 0.27 17.11
N LEU A 304 -30.77 -0.64 16.87
CA LEU A 304 -31.27 -1.57 17.87
C LEU A 304 -30.27 -2.70 18.18
N GLU A 305 -29.43 -3.09 17.21
CA GLU A 305 -28.44 -4.14 17.35
C GLU A 305 -27.22 -3.69 18.17
N THR A 306 -26.77 -2.46 17.99
CA THR A 306 -25.67 -1.87 18.77
C THR A 306 -26.11 -1.25 20.10
N ALA A 307 -27.42 -1.22 20.38
CA ALA A 307 -27.95 -0.67 21.62
C ALA A 307 -27.56 -1.50 22.85
N LYS A 308 -27.05 -0.82 23.89
CA LYS A 308 -26.84 -1.40 25.22
C LYS A 308 -28.15 -1.37 26.01
N ALA A 309 -28.44 -2.45 26.72
CA ALA A 309 -29.58 -2.49 27.63
C ALA A 309 -29.37 -1.46 28.75
N MET A 310 -30.42 -0.71 29.08
CA MET A 310 -30.40 0.29 30.16
C MET A 310 -30.45 -0.38 31.54
N TYR A 311 -31.09 -1.56 31.65
CA TYR A 311 -31.19 -2.33 32.88
C TYR A 311 -31.38 -3.83 32.60
N LYS A 312 -31.04 -4.68 33.55
CA LYS A 312 -31.30 -6.12 33.45
C LYS A 312 -32.76 -6.41 33.81
N SER A 313 -33.41 -7.27 33.01
CA SER A 313 -34.79 -7.67 33.27
C SER A 313 -34.91 -8.37 34.63
N GLY A 314 -35.80 -7.87 35.48
CA GLY A 314 -36.02 -8.37 36.84
C GLY A 314 -35.46 -7.46 37.93
N ASP A 315 -34.54 -6.55 37.60
CA ASP A 315 -33.98 -5.62 38.57
C ASP A 315 -35.02 -4.57 39.01
N PRO A 316 -35.18 -4.31 40.32
CA PRO A 316 -36.15 -3.32 40.82
C PRO A 316 -35.66 -1.87 40.67
N LEU A 317 -34.34 -1.66 40.63
CA LEU A 317 -33.69 -0.35 40.59
C LEU A 317 -32.62 -0.32 39.49
N VAL A 318 -32.44 0.83 38.86
CA VAL A 318 -31.40 1.06 37.85
C VAL A 318 -30.79 2.45 38.01
N TYR A 319 -29.47 2.55 37.89
CA TYR A 319 -28.78 3.83 37.73
C TYR A 319 -28.60 4.14 36.24
N SER A 320 -29.10 5.29 35.78
CA SER A 320 -28.77 5.81 34.45
C SER A 320 -27.60 6.77 34.57
N ALA A 321 -26.46 6.37 33.99
CA ALA A 321 -25.26 7.20 33.97
C ALA A 321 -25.48 8.52 33.22
N GLU A 322 -26.28 8.51 32.15
CA GLU A 322 -26.56 9.68 31.33
C GLU A 322 -27.45 10.70 32.03
N LEU A 323 -28.42 10.23 32.84
CA LEU A 323 -29.28 11.09 33.65
C LEU A 323 -28.68 11.33 35.05
N ARG A 324 -27.53 10.72 35.34
CA ARG A 324 -26.82 10.73 36.63
C ARG A 324 -27.74 10.46 37.83
N ARG A 325 -28.74 9.59 37.66
CA ARG A 325 -29.80 9.36 38.65
C ARG A 325 -30.26 7.90 38.67
N GLN A 326 -30.67 7.45 39.85
CA GLN A 326 -31.30 6.14 40.06
C GLN A 326 -32.82 6.22 39.92
N PHE A 327 -33.40 5.20 39.29
CA PHE A 327 -34.83 5.07 39.05
C PHE A 327 -35.35 3.73 39.56
N VAL A 328 -36.55 3.74 40.12
CA VAL A 328 -37.34 2.53 40.32
C VAL A 328 -37.86 2.07 38.97
N VAL A 329 -37.53 0.84 38.57
CA VAL A 329 -37.76 0.36 37.20
C VAL A 329 -39.25 0.34 36.86
N ARG A 330 -40.11 0.02 37.82
CA ARG A 330 -41.56 -0.03 37.64
C ARG A 330 -42.14 1.34 37.28
N ASP A 331 -41.66 2.39 37.92
CA ASP A 331 -42.25 3.74 37.85
C ASP A 331 -41.72 4.53 36.66
N ALA A 332 -40.48 4.23 36.23
CA ALA A 332 -39.80 4.96 35.17
C ALA A 332 -39.94 4.32 33.77
N ARG A 333 -40.67 3.19 33.65
CA ARG A 333 -40.87 2.45 32.38
C ARG A 333 -42.34 2.46 31.93
N GLY A 334 -42.57 2.23 30.64
CA GLY A 334 -43.87 1.83 30.10
C GLY A 334 -44.91 2.94 29.89
N GLY A 335 -44.74 4.11 30.51
CA GLY A 335 -45.56 5.30 30.26
C GLY A 335 -45.08 6.16 29.09
N PRO A 336 -45.89 7.15 28.64
CA PRO A 336 -45.50 8.12 27.62
C PRO A 336 -44.26 8.94 28.05
N ASP A 337 -44.14 9.26 29.34
CA ASP A 337 -42.99 9.98 29.93
C ASP A 337 -41.83 9.08 30.40
N ALA A 338 -41.78 7.83 29.93
CA ALA A 338 -40.78 6.86 30.36
C ALA A 338 -39.35 7.44 30.28
N ARG A 339 -38.58 7.28 31.36
CA ARG A 339 -37.16 7.69 31.43
C ARG A 339 -36.22 6.54 31.09
N ILE A 340 -36.71 5.31 31.25
CA ILE A 340 -36.03 4.06 30.88
C ILE A 340 -36.97 3.20 30.02
N GLY A 341 -36.41 2.32 29.17
CA GLY A 341 -37.29 1.44 28.37
C GLY A 341 -36.64 0.22 27.73
N LEU A 342 -35.33 0.22 27.50
CA LEU A 342 -34.64 -0.90 26.86
C LEU A 342 -34.05 -1.86 27.90
N SER A 343 -34.81 -2.87 28.33
CA SER A 343 -34.29 -3.93 29.21
C SER A 343 -33.38 -4.92 28.47
N SER A 344 -32.60 -5.72 29.21
CA SER A 344 -31.81 -6.81 28.63
C SER A 344 -32.65 -7.83 27.85
N ALA A 345 -33.86 -8.12 28.32
CA ALA A 345 -34.80 -9.01 27.62
C ALA A 345 -35.32 -8.38 26.31
N THR A 346 -35.68 -7.09 26.34
CA THR A 346 -36.16 -6.36 25.15
C THR A 346 -35.06 -6.20 24.11
N SER A 347 -33.84 -5.87 24.53
CA SER A 347 -32.66 -5.79 23.64
C SER A 347 -32.41 -7.14 22.94
N LEU A 348 -32.33 -8.24 23.70
CA LEU A 348 -32.16 -9.58 23.12
C LEU A 348 -33.33 -9.99 22.20
N TYR A 349 -34.57 -9.60 22.54
CA TYR A 349 -35.72 -9.83 21.68
C TYR A 349 -35.57 -9.11 20.33
N LEU A 350 -35.18 -7.84 20.34
CA LEU A 350 -35.02 -7.04 19.12
C LEU A 350 -33.88 -7.58 18.25
N LYS A 351 -32.71 -7.90 18.82
CA LYS A 351 -31.62 -8.57 18.10
C LYS A 351 -32.08 -9.84 17.39
N ARG A 352 -32.79 -10.72 18.11
CA ARG A 352 -33.34 -11.95 17.53
C ARG A 352 -34.42 -11.67 16.48
N ARG A 353 -35.19 -10.59 16.64
CA ARG A 353 -36.25 -10.20 15.71
C ARG A 353 -35.67 -9.72 14.38
N ILE A 354 -34.61 -8.92 14.40
CA ILE A 354 -33.90 -8.46 13.18
C ILE A 354 -33.52 -9.69 12.33
N TRP A 355 -32.76 -10.63 12.92
CA TRP A 355 -32.40 -11.87 12.21
C TRP A 355 -33.63 -12.69 11.80
N ARG A 356 -34.65 -12.81 12.65
CA ARG A 356 -35.86 -13.56 12.32
C ARG A 356 -36.57 -12.96 11.10
N ALA A 357 -36.64 -11.64 10.99
CA ALA A 357 -37.28 -10.96 9.87
C ALA A 357 -36.57 -11.27 8.54
N LEU A 358 -35.24 -11.26 8.53
CA LEU A 358 -34.42 -11.62 7.38
C LEU A 358 -34.49 -13.12 7.09
N ARG A 359 -34.23 -13.98 8.09
CA ARG A 359 -34.26 -15.44 7.95
C ARG A 359 -35.59 -15.95 7.42
N LYS A 360 -36.72 -15.38 7.86
CA LYS A 360 -38.03 -15.82 7.38
C LYS A 360 -38.31 -15.47 5.92
N ARG A 361 -37.71 -14.40 5.40
CA ARG A 361 -37.71 -14.05 3.97
C ARG A 361 -36.80 -14.99 3.19
N GLY A 362 -35.58 -15.21 3.69
CA GLY A 362 -34.65 -16.17 3.08
C GLY A 362 -35.17 -17.60 3.00
N GLU A 363 -35.82 -18.10 4.07
CA GLU A 363 -36.43 -19.44 4.13
C GLU A 363 -37.53 -19.67 3.07
N VAL A 364 -38.12 -18.60 2.52
CA VAL A 364 -39.19 -18.69 1.50
C VAL A 364 -38.75 -18.15 0.14
N GLY A 365 -37.46 -17.84 -0.01
CA GLY A 365 -36.92 -17.29 -1.27
C GLY A 365 -37.43 -15.89 -1.63
N ASP A 366 -37.85 -15.08 -0.65
CA ASP A 366 -38.35 -13.72 -0.91
C ASP A 366 -37.20 -12.81 -1.41
N PRO A 367 -37.32 -12.19 -2.61
CA PRO A 367 -36.30 -11.30 -3.17
C PRO A 367 -35.92 -10.13 -2.27
N ALA A 368 -36.84 -9.66 -1.41
CA ALA A 368 -36.59 -8.57 -0.48
C ALA A 368 -35.52 -8.92 0.58
N PHE A 369 -35.18 -10.20 0.75
CA PHE A 369 -34.13 -10.63 1.67
C PHE A 369 -32.79 -9.92 1.41
N ALA A 370 -32.30 -9.96 0.17
CA ALA A 370 -30.97 -9.47 -0.17
C ALA A 370 -30.88 -7.95 0.00
N GLU A 371 -31.92 -7.21 -0.43
CA GLU A 371 -31.99 -5.75 -0.28
C GLU A 371 -32.00 -5.34 1.20
N MET A 372 -32.88 -5.94 2.01
CA MET A 372 -32.97 -5.60 3.43
C MET A 372 -31.71 -6.00 4.20
N ALA A 373 -31.08 -7.12 3.83
CA ALA A 373 -29.81 -7.56 4.42
C ALA A 373 -28.67 -6.61 4.02
N ALA A 374 -28.55 -6.22 2.76
CA ALA A 374 -27.57 -5.25 2.28
C ALA A 374 -27.76 -3.89 2.96
N GLY A 375 -29.00 -3.44 3.14
CA GLY A 375 -29.34 -2.21 3.86
C GLY A 375 -28.82 -2.18 5.30
N LEU A 376 -28.71 -3.33 5.97
CA LEU A 376 -28.04 -3.47 7.28
C LEU A 376 -26.51 -3.53 7.14
N LEU A 377 -25.99 -4.41 6.27
CA LEU A 377 -24.56 -4.68 6.15
C LEU A 377 -23.75 -3.46 5.70
N LEU A 378 -24.24 -2.70 4.71
CA LEU A 378 -23.59 -1.50 4.18
C LEU A 378 -23.47 -0.36 5.22
N ARG A 379 -24.23 -0.44 6.31
CA ARG A 379 -24.22 0.58 7.37
C ARG A 379 -23.25 0.27 8.50
N LEU A 380 -22.78 -0.98 8.60
CA LEU A 380 -21.81 -1.37 9.62
C LEU A 380 -20.50 -0.62 9.39
N ARG A 381 -19.93 -0.08 10.46
CA ARG A 381 -18.64 0.61 10.43
C ARG A 381 -17.62 -0.10 11.31
N PRO A 382 -16.31 0.15 11.14
CA PRO A 382 -15.29 -0.36 12.04
C PRO A 382 -15.59 -0.06 13.51
N GLU A 383 -16.19 1.10 13.82
CA GLU A 383 -16.58 1.50 15.18
C GLU A 383 -17.71 0.64 15.80
N ASP A 384 -18.51 -0.04 14.97
CA ASP A 384 -19.57 -0.95 15.44
C ASP A 384 -18.99 -2.33 15.83
N LEU A 385 -17.73 -2.59 15.51
CA LEU A 385 -17.07 -3.86 15.78
C LEU A 385 -16.54 -3.93 17.22
N GLY A 386 -16.69 -5.09 17.85
CA GLY A 386 -16.08 -5.37 19.15
C GLY A 386 -14.58 -5.66 19.01
N PRO A 387 -13.80 -5.53 20.10
CA PRO A 387 -12.40 -5.95 20.08
C PRO A 387 -12.32 -7.45 19.81
N ARG A 388 -11.29 -7.84 19.05
CA ARG A 388 -10.92 -9.25 18.90
C ARG A 388 -10.38 -9.73 20.25
N THR A 389 -11.06 -10.70 20.87
CA THR A 389 -10.61 -11.26 22.15
C THR A 389 -10.43 -12.76 22.05
N VAL A 390 -9.28 -13.26 22.48
CA VAL A 390 -9.04 -14.70 22.67
C VAL A 390 -9.32 -15.01 24.14
N SER A 391 -10.24 -15.94 24.38
CA SER A 391 -10.53 -16.45 25.72
C SER A 391 -10.25 -17.95 25.76
N THR A 392 -9.56 -18.42 26.78
CA THR A 392 -9.30 -19.85 26.94
C THR A 392 -10.42 -20.51 27.72
N LEU A 393 -11.05 -21.54 27.15
CA LEU A 393 -12.00 -22.39 27.85
C LEU A 393 -11.34 -23.70 28.24
N TRP A 394 -11.60 -24.12 29.48
CA TRP A 394 -11.21 -25.44 29.94
C TRP A 394 -12.25 -26.46 29.48
N ARG A 395 -11.78 -27.50 28.78
CA ARG A 395 -12.61 -28.65 28.39
C ARG A 395 -11.92 -29.96 28.78
N PRO A 396 -12.69 -30.97 29.20
CA PRO A 396 -12.16 -32.32 29.34
C PRO A 396 -11.77 -32.86 27.96
N GLN A 397 -10.52 -33.30 27.82
CA GLN A 397 -9.96 -33.96 26.64
C GLN A 397 -10.30 -35.46 26.66
N ALA A 398 -10.13 -36.11 25.52
CA ALA A 398 -10.45 -37.54 25.34
C ALA A 398 -9.68 -38.47 26.30
N ASN A 399 -8.54 -38.03 26.84
CA ASN A 399 -7.72 -38.74 27.83
C ASN A 399 -8.15 -38.49 29.29
N GLY A 400 -9.26 -37.77 29.54
CA GLY A 400 -9.74 -37.42 30.87
C GLY A 400 -9.02 -36.23 31.53
N ALA A 401 -7.98 -35.67 30.90
CA ALA A 401 -7.31 -34.46 31.36
C ALA A 401 -8.11 -33.20 31.00
N TRP A 402 -7.95 -32.12 31.75
CA TRP A 402 -8.50 -30.82 31.37
C TRP A 402 -7.55 -30.12 30.40
N GLY A 403 -7.99 -29.91 29.17
CA GLY A 403 -7.30 -29.16 28.14
C GLY A 403 -7.77 -27.72 28.04
N ARG A 404 -6.89 -26.86 27.54
CA ARG A 404 -7.17 -25.48 27.21
C ARG A 404 -7.52 -25.38 25.72
N GLU A 405 -8.72 -24.94 25.39
CA GLU A 405 -9.10 -24.59 24.02
C GLU A 405 -9.21 -23.07 23.87
N PRO A 406 -8.51 -22.44 22.92
CA PRO A 406 -8.73 -21.04 22.61
C PRO A 406 -10.12 -20.88 21.97
N ARG A 407 -10.85 -19.86 22.41
CA ARG A 407 -12.05 -19.37 21.72
C ARG A 407 -11.84 -17.94 21.31
N LEU A 408 -12.01 -17.70 20.02
CA LEU A 408 -11.98 -16.39 19.45
C LEU A 408 -13.37 -15.77 19.53
N ARG A 409 -13.41 -14.55 20.05
CA ARG A 409 -14.51 -13.64 19.80
C ARG A 409 -14.04 -12.69 18.69
N GLY A 410 -14.54 -12.93 17.48
CA GLY A 410 -14.29 -12.04 16.35
C GLY A 410 -15.01 -10.70 16.50
N PRO A 411 -14.65 -9.68 15.68
CA PRO A 411 -15.17 -8.33 15.84
C PRO A 411 -16.70 -8.21 15.68
N LEU A 412 -17.32 -9.12 14.92
CA LEU A 412 -18.77 -9.16 14.71
C LEU A 412 -19.55 -9.93 15.80
N ALA A 413 -18.89 -10.47 16.83
CA ALA A 413 -19.50 -11.39 17.79
C ALA A 413 -20.77 -10.88 18.49
N THR A 414 -20.91 -9.56 18.68
CA THR A 414 -22.09 -8.93 19.30
C THR A 414 -23.15 -8.46 18.31
N GLN A 415 -22.82 -8.52 17.00
CA GLN A 415 -23.71 -8.23 15.88
C GLN A 415 -24.37 -9.53 15.43
N TRP A 416 -25.48 -9.87 16.10
CA TRP A 416 -26.21 -11.11 15.92
C TRP A 416 -26.74 -11.35 14.50
N ALA A 417 -27.36 -10.35 13.88
CA ALA A 417 -27.93 -10.47 12.55
C ALA A 417 -26.82 -10.44 11.49
N ALA A 418 -25.85 -9.53 11.62
CA ALA A 418 -24.71 -9.45 10.70
C ALA A 418 -23.87 -10.74 10.71
N SER A 419 -23.58 -11.30 11.89
CA SER A 419 -22.87 -12.58 11.99
C SER A 419 -23.63 -13.73 11.35
N HIS A 420 -24.97 -13.73 11.49
CA HIS A 420 -25.79 -14.72 10.79
C HIS A 420 -25.78 -14.51 9.28
N LEU A 421 -25.79 -13.28 8.79
CA LEU A 421 -25.74 -13.01 7.35
C LEU A 421 -24.40 -13.47 6.77
N LEU A 422 -23.29 -13.25 7.47
CA LEU A 422 -21.94 -13.45 6.93
C LEU A 422 -21.37 -14.86 7.19
N PHE A 423 -21.71 -15.50 8.31
CA PHE A 423 -21.03 -16.71 8.79
C PHE A 423 -22.01 -17.82 9.19
N ARG A 424 -23.13 -17.94 8.49
CA ARG A 424 -24.19 -18.92 8.84
C ARG A 424 -23.70 -20.35 8.73
N HIS A 425 -22.97 -20.64 7.66
CA HIS A 425 -22.52 -21.97 7.28
C HIS A 425 -21.05 -22.23 7.60
N ALA A 426 -20.33 -21.19 8.06
CA ALA A 426 -18.93 -21.30 8.48
C ALA A 426 -18.74 -22.37 9.58
N PRO A 427 -17.93 -23.41 9.33
CA PRO A 427 -17.72 -24.50 10.29
C PRO A 427 -17.22 -24.04 11.67
N GLN A 428 -16.48 -22.94 11.67
CA GLN A 428 -15.79 -22.30 12.79
C GLN A 428 -16.72 -21.36 13.56
N ALA A 429 -17.87 -21.00 12.98
CA ALA A 429 -18.81 -20.07 13.60
C ALA A 429 -19.87 -20.79 14.44
N ARG A 430 -20.03 -20.33 15.69
CA ARG A 430 -20.93 -20.92 16.69
C ARG A 430 -21.90 -19.87 17.25
N PRO A 431 -23.18 -19.87 16.84
CA PRO A 431 -24.19 -18.99 17.43
C PRO A 431 -24.58 -19.43 18.84
N ARG A 432 -24.47 -18.51 19.81
CA ARG A 432 -25.00 -18.69 21.18
C ARG A 432 -26.31 -17.93 21.32
N SER A 433 -27.42 -18.61 21.01
CA SER A 433 -28.78 -18.04 21.00
C SER A 433 -29.20 -17.38 22.33
N GLY A 434 -28.72 -17.89 23.47
CA GLY A 434 -29.04 -17.36 24.80
C GLY A 434 -28.58 -15.91 24.99
N SER A 435 -27.35 -15.60 24.58
CA SER A 435 -26.76 -14.26 24.64
C SER A 435 -26.90 -13.46 23.35
N ALA A 436 -27.44 -14.06 22.27
CA ALA A 436 -27.46 -13.49 20.93
C ALA A 436 -26.06 -13.01 20.49
N THR A 437 -25.07 -13.89 20.67
CA THR A 437 -23.67 -13.63 20.27
C THR A 437 -23.16 -14.75 19.38
N PHE A 438 -22.19 -14.44 18.52
CA PHE A 438 -21.41 -15.40 17.75
C PHE A 438 -20.03 -15.59 18.36
N PHE A 439 -19.53 -16.82 18.33
CA PHE A 439 -18.14 -17.15 18.64
C PHE A 439 -17.50 -17.79 17.42
N LEU A 440 -16.19 -17.61 17.28
CA LEU A 440 -15.38 -18.23 16.25
C LEU A 440 -14.39 -19.17 16.94
N ASP A 441 -14.33 -20.42 16.48
CA ASP A 441 -13.37 -21.41 16.98
C ASP A 441 -11.98 -21.18 16.32
N ALA A 442 -11.95 -20.61 15.11
CA ALA A 442 -10.77 -20.13 14.38
C ALA A 442 -11.18 -18.96 13.45
N ASP A 443 -10.22 -18.31 12.80
CA ASP A 443 -10.53 -17.33 11.75
C ASP A 443 -11.32 -18.00 10.62
N THR A 444 -12.28 -17.28 10.05
CA THR A 444 -13.09 -17.78 8.93
C THR A 444 -12.26 -17.75 7.66
N ASP A 445 -12.41 -18.79 6.85
CA ASP A 445 -11.95 -18.75 5.47
C ASP A 445 -12.68 -17.60 4.76
N LEU A 446 -11.92 -16.66 4.21
CA LEU A 446 -12.48 -15.49 3.55
C LEU A 446 -12.91 -15.79 2.12
N ASP A 447 -12.53 -16.94 1.56
CA ASP A 447 -12.88 -17.37 0.21
C ASP A 447 -14.12 -18.29 0.18
N SER A 448 -14.58 -18.82 1.33
CA SER A 448 -15.75 -19.70 1.42
C SER A 448 -17.09 -18.95 1.34
N ARG A 449 -18.08 -19.55 0.67
CA ARG A 449 -19.48 -19.06 0.59
C ARG A 449 -20.32 -19.45 1.81
N ASP A 450 -19.88 -18.97 2.97
CA ASP A 450 -20.47 -19.32 4.27
C ASP A 450 -21.65 -18.43 4.71
N GLU A 451 -22.02 -17.45 3.88
CA GLU A 451 -23.13 -16.53 4.13
C GLU A 451 -24.51 -17.20 4.14
N ALA A 452 -25.48 -16.59 4.83
CA ALA A 452 -26.85 -17.08 4.80
C ALA A 452 -27.52 -16.87 3.44
N PHE A 453 -28.18 -17.92 2.94
CA PHE A 453 -28.98 -17.92 1.71
C PHE A 453 -28.16 -17.51 0.46
N PRO A 454 -27.10 -18.28 0.12
CA PRO A 454 -26.20 -17.94 -0.97
C PRO A 454 -26.91 -17.69 -2.31
N ASP A 455 -27.92 -18.48 -2.65
CA ASP A 455 -28.65 -18.36 -3.92
C ASP A 455 -29.35 -17.00 -4.08
N LEU A 456 -29.85 -16.41 -2.98
CA LEU A 456 -30.52 -15.11 -3.02
C LEU A 456 -29.55 -13.95 -3.23
N TRP A 457 -28.29 -14.09 -2.79
CA TRP A 457 -27.23 -13.14 -3.12
C TRP A 457 -26.80 -13.28 -4.57
N SER A 458 -26.66 -14.53 -5.05
CA SER A 458 -26.30 -14.80 -6.45
C SER A 458 -27.33 -14.27 -7.45
N ALA A 459 -28.61 -14.20 -7.08
CA ALA A 459 -29.64 -13.58 -7.90
C ALA A 459 -29.55 -12.04 -7.98
N ARG A 460 -28.62 -11.39 -7.26
CA ARG A 460 -28.49 -9.93 -7.13
C ARG A 460 -27.04 -9.44 -7.30
N PRO A 461 -26.44 -9.58 -8.50
CA PRO A 461 -25.08 -9.11 -8.76
C PRO A 461 -24.93 -7.59 -8.58
N ASP A 462 -26.00 -6.82 -8.76
CA ASP A 462 -26.05 -5.38 -8.47
C ASP A 462 -25.75 -5.08 -6.98
N LEU A 463 -26.34 -5.86 -6.07
CA LEU A 463 -26.07 -5.75 -4.63
C LEU A 463 -24.69 -6.29 -4.27
N ALA A 464 -24.22 -7.32 -4.95
CA ALA A 464 -22.89 -7.88 -4.74
C ALA A 464 -21.79 -6.86 -5.08
N LEU A 465 -21.92 -6.17 -6.22
CA LEU A 465 -21.05 -5.06 -6.59
C LEU A 465 -21.07 -3.96 -5.52
N ARG A 466 -22.27 -3.55 -5.12
CA ARG A 466 -22.44 -2.53 -4.08
C ARG A 466 -21.79 -2.93 -2.76
N LEU A 467 -21.96 -4.17 -2.30
CA LEU A 467 -21.32 -4.68 -1.09
C LEU A 467 -19.80 -4.68 -1.20
N ALA A 468 -19.25 -5.08 -2.36
CA ALA A 468 -17.82 -5.11 -2.61
C ALA A 468 -17.18 -3.70 -2.58
N THR A 469 -17.85 -2.71 -3.17
CA THR A 469 -17.29 -1.37 -3.36
C THR A 469 -17.64 -0.38 -2.25
N GLU A 470 -18.82 -0.51 -1.64
CA GLU A 470 -19.31 0.39 -0.58
C GLU A 470 -19.23 -0.22 0.82
N GLY A 471 -18.84 -1.49 0.94
CA GLY A 471 -18.66 -2.18 2.22
C GLY A 471 -17.57 -1.52 3.06
N ARG A 472 -17.93 -1.06 4.27
CA ARG A 472 -17.00 -0.34 5.16
C ARG A 472 -16.21 -1.23 6.12
N ILE A 473 -16.46 -2.53 6.08
CA ILE A 473 -15.74 -3.55 6.85
C ILE A 473 -15.43 -4.73 5.94
N ASP A 474 -14.25 -5.34 6.11
CA ASP A 474 -13.76 -6.40 5.22
C ASP A 474 -14.75 -7.56 5.04
N PRO A 475 -15.42 -8.09 6.09
CA PRO A 475 -16.37 -9.20 5.90
C PRO A 475 -17.53 -8.88 4.94
N VAL A 476 -17.95 -7.61 4.87
CA VAL A 476 -19.04 -7.16 3.99
C VAL A 476 -18.54 -7.01 2.56
N ALA A 477 -17.37 -6.38 2.37
CA ALA A 477 -16.74 -6.25 1.06
C ALA A 477 -16.41 -7.64 0.47
N MET A 478 -15.90 -8.55 1.28
CA MET A 478 -15.61 -9.93 0.89
C MET A 478 -16.87 -10.72 0.51
N LEU A 479 -18.02 -10.48 1.15
CA LEU A 479 -19.28 -11.09 0.71
C LEU A 479 -19.60 -10.67 -0.74
N GLY A 480 -19.55 -9.38 -1.04
CA GLY A 480 -19.77 -8.87 -2.39
C GLY A 480 -18.79 -9.47 -3.39
N LEU A 481 -17.50 -9.48 -3.05
CA LEU A 481 -16.44 -10.06 -3.85
C LEU A 481 -16.69 -11.54 -4.20
N ARG A 482 -17.03 -12.36 -3.21
CA ARG A 482 -17.30 -13.80 -3.40
C ARG A 482 -18.51 -14.04 -4.29
N VAL A 483 -19.57 -13.26 -4.11
CA VAL A 483 -20.79 -13.39 -4.91
C VAL A 483 -20.52 -13.01 -6.37
N LEU A 484 -19.76 -11.94 -6.62
CA LEU A 484 -19.35 -11.56 -7.99
C LEU A 484 -18.45 -12.62 -8.62
N ARG A 485 -17.40 -13.08 -7.90
CA ARG A 485 -16.46 -14.09 -8.41
C ARG A 485 -17.13 -15.41 -8.79
N ALA A 486 -18.20 -15.77 -8.10
CA ALA A 486 -18.97 -16.97 -8.41
C ALA A 486 -19.80 -16.86 -9.70
N ASP A 487 -20.00 -15.65 -10.24
CA ASP A 487 -20.79 -15.39 -11.43
C ASP A 487 -19.95 -14.69 -12.52
N ALA A 488 -19.32 -15.49 -13.37
CA ALA A 488 -18.52 -15.01 -14.49
C ALA A 488 -19.35 -14.18 -15.50
N ALA A 489 -20.64 -14.50 -15.68
CA ALA A 489 -21.51 -13.76 -16.59
C ALA A 489 -21.82 -12.37 -16.03
N ALA A 490 -22.08 -12.25 -14.71
CA ALA A 490 -22.22 -10.96 -14.05
C ALA A 490 -20.94 -10.12 -14.15
N CYS A 491 -19.76 -10.72 -13.94
CA CYS A 491 -18.48 -10.03 -14.10
C CYS A 491 -18.25 -9.55 -15.54
N ALA A 492 -18.62 -10.36 -16.54
CA ALA A 492 -18.54 -10.00 -17.94
C ALA A 492 -19.51 -8.85 -18.32
N ALA A 493 -20.66 -8.76 -17.66
CA ALA A 493 -21.69 -7.75 -17.92
C ALA A 493 -21.44 -6.38 -17.25
N LEU A 494 -20.44 -6.25 -16.35
CA LEU A 494 -20.13 -4.97 -15.70
C LEU A 494 -19.76 -3.88 -16.73
N ASP A 495 -20.18 -2.64 -16.56
CA ASP A 495 -19.69 -1.55 -17.40
C ASP A 495 -18.32 -1.04 -16.92
N ALA A 496 -17.68 -0.15 -17.70
CA ALA A 496 -16.40 0.45 -17.33
C ALA A 496 -16.48 1.18 -15.97
N ALA A 497 -17.60 1.84 -15.68
CA ALA A 497 -17.83 2.53 -14.41
C ALA A 497 -17.86 1.57 -13.22
N ALA A 498 -18.48 0.40 -13.35
CA ALA A 498 -18.50 -0.66 -12.34
C ALA A 498 -17.11 -1.25 -12.11
N VAL A 499 -16.33 -1.48 -13.17
CA VAL A 499 -14.93 -1.90 -13.06
C VAL A 499 -14.10 -0.82 -12.35
N GLY A 500 -14.36 0.46 -12.64
CA GLY A 500 -13.73 1.59 -11.93
C GLY A 500 -14.06 1.62 -10.44
N ARG A 501 -15.31 1.35 -10.05
CA ARG A 501 -15.69 1.22 -8.63
C ARG A 501 -14.95 0.06 -7.95
N LEU A 502 -14.72 -1.06 -8.63
CA LEU A 502 -13.93 -2.18 -8.11
C LEU A 502 -12.46 -1.77 -7.92
N LEU A 503 -11.85 -1.17 -8.94
CA LEU A 503 -10.46 -0.68 -8.89
C LEU A 503 -10.24 0.41 -7.84
N GLY A 504 -11.26 1.22 -7.56
CA GLY A 504 -11.24 2.25 -6.51
C GLY A 504 -11.50 1.73 -5.10
N ALA A 505 -11.83 0.45 -4.93
CA ALA A 505 -12.16 -0.11 -3.63
C ALA A 505 -10.95 -0.08 -2.67
N THR A 506 -11.22 0.18 -1.40
CA THR A 506 -10.17 0.26 -0.35
C THR A 506 -9.56 -1.10 -0.02
N LEU A 507 -10.31 -2.20 -0.23
CA LEU A 507 -9.85 -3.55 0.02
C LEU A 507 -9.09 -4.08 -1.20
N PRO A 508 -7.79 -4.42 -1.10
CA PRO A 508 -6.98 -4.83 -2.25
C PRO A 508 -7.53 -6.03 -3.02
N ALA A 509 -8.18 -6.97 -2.32
CA ALA A 509 -8.80 -8.14 -2.96
C ALA A 509 -9.95 -7.78 -3.91
N VAL A 510 -10.69 -6.68 -3.63
CA VAL A 510 -11.76 -6.19 -4.51
C VAL A 510 -11.18 -5.47 -5.72
N ALA A 511 -10.15 -4.64 -5.51
CA ALA A 511 -9.43 -3.99 -6.61
C ALA A 511 -8.77 -5.00 -7.56
N ALA A 512 -8.22 -6.09 -7.01
CA ALA A 512 -7.65 -7.20 -7.79
C ALA A 512 -8.68 -7.82 -8.75
N LEU A 513 -9.93 -8.03 -8.32
CA LEU A 513 -10.99 -8.50 -9.21
C LEU A 513 -11.25 -7.50 -10.35
N GLY A 514 -11.29 -6.19 -10.06
CA GLY A 514 -11.43 -5.16 -11.09
C GLY A 514 -10.34 -5.24 -12.15
N LEU A 515 -9.08 -5.47 -11.72
CA LEU A 515 -7.95 -5.66 -12.63
C LEU A 515 -8.02 -6.98 -13.41
N GLU A 516 -8.45 -8.07 -12.78
CA GLU A 516 -8.67 -9.38 -13.41
C GLU A 516 -9.70 -9.26 -14.55
N ILE A 517 -10.84 -8.61 -14.29
CA ILE A 517 -11.91 -8.38 -15.27
C ILE A 517 -11.39 -7.52 -16.43
N ALA A 518 -10.68 -6.43 -16.13
CA ALA A 518 -10.12 -5.55 -17.15
C ALA A 518 -9.10 -6.30 -18.04
N ARG A 519 -8.20 -7.08 -17.44
CA ARG A 519 -7.21 -7.88 -18.16
C ARG A 519 -7.86 -8.90 -19.09
N GLU A 520 -8.90 -9.57 -18.63
CA GLU A 520 -9.62 -10.56 -19.43
C GLU A 520 -10.36 -9.92 -20.62
N ARG A 521 -10.96 -8.74 -20.42
CA ARG A 521 -11.63 -8.00 -21.51
C ARG A 521 -10.67 -7.53 -22.59
N LEU A 522 -9.55 -6.93 -22.19
CA LEU A 522 -8.52 -6.50 -23.12
C LEU A 522 -7.92 -7.69 -23.88
N ALA A 523 -7.72 -8.84 -23.20
CA ALA A 523 -7.22 -10.06 -23.83
C ALA A 523 -8.19 -10.66 -24.86
N ARG A 524 -9.50 -10.45 -24.71
CA ARG A 524 -10.52 -10.85 -25.70
C ARG A 524 -10.62 -9.90 -26.90
N GLY A 525 -9.79 -8.85 -26.95
CA GLY A 525 -9.75 -7.87 -28.05
C GLY A 525 -10.63 -6.64 -27.85
N GLY A 526 -11.35 -6.51 -26.74
CA GLY A 526 -12.12 -5.30 -26.46
C GLY A 526 -11.21 -4.16 -26.02
N ALA A 527 -10.98 -3.15 -26.86
CA ALA A 527 -10.29 -1.90 -26.49
C ALA A 527 -11.29 -0.78 -26.19
N ASP A 528 -12.20 -1.01 -25.24
CA ASP A 528 -13.18 -0.01 -24.84
C ASP A 528 -12.47 1.24 -24.26
N PRO A 529 -12.56 2.42 -24.91
CA PRO A 529 -11.89 3.62 -24.45
C PRO A 529 -12.34 4.07 -23.05
N GLU A 530 -13.59 3.80 -22.66
CA GLU A 530 -14.09 4.13 -21.32
C GLU A 530 -13.41 3.25 -20.25
N LEU A 531 -13.18 1.97 -20.54
CA LEU A 531 -12.42 1.08 -19.67
C LEU A 531 -10.94 1.52 -19.56
N LEU A 532 -10.33 1.92 -20.68
CA LEU A 532 -8.95 2.41 -20.68
C LEU A 532 -8.82 3.70 -19.85
N ALA A 533 -9.79 4.62 -19.95
CA ALA A 533 -9.81 5.85 -19.16
C ALA A 533 -9.85 5.54 -17.65
N VAL A 534 -10.69 4.57 -17.26
CA VAL A 534 -10.78 4.08 -15.88
C VAL A 534 -9.45 3.48 -15.40
N LEU A 535 -8.77 2.70 -16.23
CA LEU A 535 -7.50 2.07 -15.90
C LEU A 535 -6.34 3.07 -15.77
N VAL A 536 -6.31 4.10 -16.62
CA VAL A 536 -5.31 5.20 -16.56
C VAL A 536 -5.42 5.98 -15.25
N GLN A 537 -6.64 6.13 -14.73
CA GLN A 537 -6.93 6.79 -13.46
C GLN A 537 -6.90 5.85 -12.24
N ALA A 538 -6.60 4.56 -12.43
CA ALA A 538 -6.54 3.62 -11.34
C ALA A 538 -5.34 3.91 -10.41
N ARG A 539 -5.52 3.65 -9.10
CA ARG A 539 -4.49 3.90 -8.08
C ARG A 539 -3.26 2.98 -8.20
N PHE A 540 -3.41 1.84 -8.86
CA PHE A 540 -2.37 0.81 -8.95
C PHE A 540 -1.59 0.90 -10.27
N PRO A 541 -0.24 0.90 -10.24
CA PRO A 541 0.60 0.96 -11.45
C PRO A 541 0.27 -0.13 -12.48
N GLU A 542 -0.05 -1.34 -12.02
CA GLU A 542 -0.35 -2.49 -12.88
C GLU A 542 -1.55 -2.25 -13.80
N ALA A 543 -2.58 -1.55 -13.31
CA ALA A 543 -3.76 -1.19 -14.10
C ALA A 543 -3.41 -0.13 -15.15
N ARG A 544 -2.61 0.88 -14.78
CA ARG A 544 -2.17 1.93 -15.70
C ARG A 544 -1.26 1.37 -16.79
N MET A 545 -0.29 0.54 -16.44
CA MET A 545 0.59 -0.14 -17.40
C MET A 545 -0.16 -1.10 -18.32
N LEU A 546 -1.25 -1.71 -17.86
CA LEU A 546 -2.12 -2.53 -18.71
C LEU A 546 -2.82 -1.68 -19.76
N ALA A 547 -3.34 -0.51 -19.39
CA ALA A 547 -3.95 0.44 -20.32
C ALA A 547 -2.92 1.04 -21.29
N LEU A 548 -1.79 1.55 -20.78
CA LEU A 548 -0.75 2.19 -21.59
C LEU A 548 -0.21 1.24 -22.67
N ARG A 549 0.07 -0.03 -22.33
CA ARG A 549 0.48 -1.02 -23.34
C ARG A 549 -0.55 -1.22 -24.44
N ARG A 550 -1.84 -1.15 -24.12
CA ARG A 550 -2.92 -1.26 -25.11
C ARG A 550 -3.00 -0.01 -25.97
N ILE A 551 -2.93 1.16 -25.36
CA ILE A 551 -2.97 2.49 -26.01
C ILE A 551 -1.78 2.68 -26.95
N GLU A 552 -0.58 2.25 -26.54
CA GLU A 552 0.64 2.34 -27.35
C GLU A 552 0.59 1.40 -28.57
N ALA A 553 -0.03 0.23 -28.42
CA ALA A 553 -0.12 -0.78 -29.49
C ALA A 553 -1.13 -0.44 -30.60
N GLU A 554 -2.13 0.41 -30.33
CA GLU A 554 -3.18 0.75 -31.29
C GLU A 554 -3.21 2.26 -31.56
N ALA A 555 -2.93 2.65 -32.80
CA ALA A 555 -2.64 4.04 -33.14
C ALA A 555 -3.85 4.99 -32.97
N ASP A 556 -5.07 4.47 -33.08
CA ASP A 556 -6.32 5.22 -33.03
C ASP A 556 -6.88 5.42 -31.62
N LEU A 557 -6.35 4.72 -30.61
CA LEU A 557 -6.91 4.75 -29.25
C LEU A 557 -6.67 6.00 -28.42
N PRO A 558 -5.45 6.59 -28.31
CA PRO A 558 -5.14 7.57 -27.25
C PRO A 558 -6.11 8.75 -27.21
N TRP A 559 -6.53 9.20 -28.39
CA TRP A 559 -7.43 10.33 -28.59
C TRP A 559 -8.79 9.93 -29.16
N SER A 560 -9.18 8.65 -29.01
CA SER A 560 -10.44 8.11 -29.55
C SER A 560 -11.69 8.70 -28.90
N THR A 561 -11.61 9.04 -27.60
CA THR A 561 -12.71 9.66 -26.85
C THR A 561 -12.20 10.77 -25.93
N VAL A 562 -13.10 11.72 -25.64
CA VAL A 562 -12.85 12.80 -24.68
C VAL A 562 -12.52 12.26 -23.29
N ALA A 563 -13.14 11.15 -22.88
CA ALA A 563 -12.91 10.54 -21.58
C ALA A 563 -11.49 9.99 -21.43
N LEU A 564 -10.99 9.30 -22.46
CA LEU A 564 -9.64 8.75 -22.45
C LEU A 564 -8.58 9.86 -22.56
N ALA A 565 -8.77 10.83 -23.44
CA ALA A 565 -7.86 11.97 -23.56
C ALA A 565 -7.79 12.78 -22.25
N PHE A 566 -8.95 13.04 -21.62
CA PHE A 566 -9.02 13.68 -20.32
C PHE A 566 -8.29 12.86 -19.24
N ALA A 567 -8.46 11.53 -19.24
CA ALA A 567 -7.81 10.65 -18.28
C ALA A 567 -6.27 10.66 -18.43
N LEU A 568 -5.76 10.62 -19.66
CA LEU A 568 -4.32 10.69 -19.94
C LEU A 568 -3.71 12.03 -19.50
N LEU A 569 -4.39 13.14 -19.79
CA LEU A 569 -3.91 14.48 -19.43
C LEU A 569 -3.94 14.75 -17.92
N THR A 570 -4.96 14.27 -17.21
CA THR A 570 -5.16 14.61 -15.79
C THR A 570 -4.52 13.61 -14.83
N SER A 571 -3.90 12.54 -15.33
CA SER A 571 -3.23 11.55 -14.49
C SER A 571 -1.84 12.04 -14.06
N ALA A 572 -1.64 12.17 -12.74
CA ALA A 572 -0.35 12.52 -12.16
C ALA A 572 0.61 11.32 -12.00
N ALA A 573 0.30 10.18 -12.61
CA ALA A 573 1.13 8.98 -12.50
C ALA A 573 2.38 9.09 -13.40
N PRO A 574 3.60 8.85 -12.88
CA PRO A 574 4.85 9.01 -13.64
C PRO A 574 4.89 8.23 -14.95
N GLU A 575 4.34 7.02 -14.97
CA GLU A 575 4.27 6.19 -16.19
C GLU A 575 3.33 6.75 -17.25
N VAL A 576 2.25 7.45 -16.84
CA VAL A 576 1.32 8.09 -17.78
C VAL A 576 1.94 9.38 -18.33
N GLU A 577 2.58 10.17 -17.46
CA GLU A 577 3.30 11.38 -17.87
C GLU A 577 4.44 11.05 -18.86
N ALA A 578 5.20 9.99 -18.60
CA ALA A 578 6.26 9.52 -19.50
C ALA A 578 5.74 9.05 -20.86
N ALA A 579 4.54 8.45 -20.90
CA ALA A 579 3.91 8.00 -22.14
C ALA A 579 3.27 9.14 -22.94
N LEU A 580 2.95 10.29 -22.32
CA LEU A 580 2.21 11.36 -22.99
C LEU A 580 2.99 12.00 -24.15
N LEU A 581 4.29 12.26 -23.96
CA LEU A 581 5.14 12.88 -24.98
C LEU A 581 5.25 12.05 -26.28
N PRO A 582 5.59 10.74 -26.25
CA PRO A 582 5.62 9.95 -27.48
C PRO A 582 4.22 9.82 -28.11
N LEU A 583 3.17 9.66 -27.31
CA LEU A 583 1.79 9.57 -27.83
C LEU A 583 1.37 10.84 -28.59
N ALA A 584 1.63 12.02 -28.02
CA ALA A 584 1.29 13.31 -28.63
C ALA A 584 2.12 13.62 -29.88
N ARG A 585 3.40 13.25 -29.90
CA ARG A 585 4.27 13.46 -31.07
C ARG A 585 3.90 12.59 -32.25
N GLU A 586 3.54 11.34 -32.00
CA GLU A 586 3.20 10.39 -33.06
C GLU A 586 1.77 10.59 -33.60
N ARG A 587 0.88 11.18 -32.81
CA ARG A 587 -0.56 11.23 -33.08
C ARG A 587 -1.14 12.59 -32.68
N GLY A 588 -1.61 13.35 -33.67
CA GLY A 588 -2.28 14.63 -33.43
C GLY A 588 -3.66 14.46 -32.76
N LEU A 589 -4.07 15.46 -32.00
CA LEU A 589 -5.39 15.51 -31.36
C LEU A 589 -6.48 15.75 -32.44
N PRO A 590 -7.46 14.84 -32.61
CA PRO A 590 -8.52 15.04 -33.60
C PRO A 590 -9.38 16.26 -33.28
N ALA A 591 -9.74 17.04 -34.30
CA ALA A 591 -10.56 18.26 -34.14
C ALA A 591 -11.90 18.00 -33.43
N GLY A 592 -12.52 16.82 -33.68
CA GLY A 592 -13.76 16.41 -33.01
C GLY A 592 -13.62 16.10 -31.51
N VAL A 593 -12.38 15.94 -31.01
CA VAL A 593 -12.08 15.70 -29.59
C VAL A 593 -11.50 16.94 -28.92
N ALA A 594 -10.73 17.76 -29.67
CA ALA A 594 -10.06 18.94 -29.13
C ALA A 594 -11.00 19.94 -28.43
N GLY A 595 -12.08 20.35 -29.09
CA GLY A 595 -13.07 21.27 -28.51
C GLY A 595 -13.74 20.71 -27.25
N PRO A 596 -14.40 19.55 -27.32
CA PRO A 596 -15.04 18.93 -26.16
C PRO A 596 -14.07 18.60 -25.01
N LEU A 597 -12.80 18.30 -25.31
CA LEU A 597 -11.77 18.09 -24.28
C LEU A 597 -11.43 19.39 -23.55
N ALA A 598 -11.24 20.49 -24.28
CA ALA A 598 -11.02 21.80 -23.67
C ALA A 598 -12.20 22.23 -22.79
N GLU A 599 -13.44 22.07 -23.27
CA GLU A 599 -14.65 22.33 -22.49
C GLU A 599 -14.71 21.49 -21.21
N ARG A 600 -14.41 20.19 -21.30
CA ARG A 600 -14.37 19.29 -20.15
C ARG A 600 -13.28 19.67 -19.14
N LEU A 601 -12.09 20.05 -19.60
CA LEU A 601 -10.99 20.49 -18.74
C LEU A 601 -11.35 21.78 -18.01
N VAL A 602 -11.92 22.76 -18.70
CA VAL A 602 -12.41 24.01 -18.10
C VAL A 602 -13.51 23.72 -17.08
N ALA A 603 -14.51 22.91 -17.42
CA ALA A 603 -15.57 22.53 -16.50
C ALA A 603 -15.03 21.82 -15.24
N TRP A 604 -14.06 20.94 -15.40
CA TRP A 604 -13.37 20.26 -14.30
C TRP A 604 -12.62 21.25 -13.39
N LEU A 605 -11.85 22.17 -13.98
CA LEU A 605 -11.15 23.23 -13.24
C LEU A 605 -12.13 24.15 -12.50
N ARG A 606 -13.23 24.57 -13.14
CA ARG A 606 -14.25 25.45 -12.54
C ARG A 606 -15.02 24.79 -11.39
N ALA A 607 -15.05 23.46 -11.35
CA ALA A 607 -15.66 22.69 -10.27
C ALA A 607 -14.73 22.50 -9.04
N MET A 608 -13.46 22.90 -9.13
CA MET A 608 -12.51 22.72 -8.03
C MET A 608 -12.86 23.62 -6.82
N PRO A 609 -12.69 23.10 -5.58
CA PRO A 609 -12.86 23.89 -4.39
C PRO A 609 -11.74 24.94 -4.22
N PRO A 610 -11.96 26.00 -3.42
CA PRO A 610 -10.96 27.04 -3.16
C PRO A 610 -9.69 26.51 -2.46
N VAL A 611 -9.79 25.36 -1.77
CA VAL A 611 -8.68 24.66 -1.13
C VAL A 611 -8.55 23.29 -1.77
N LEU A 612 -7.42 23.07 -2.45
CA LEU A 612 -7.13 21.82 -3.15
C LEU A 612 -6.48 20.79 -2.22
N ASP A 613 -6.80 19.52 -2.41
CA ASP A 613 -5.99 18.44 -1.87
C ASP A 613 -4.76 18.15 -2.75
N ALA A 614 -3.86 17.30 -2.25
CA ALA A 614 -2.62 16.98 -2.93
C ALA A 614 -2.82 16.25 -4.27
N GLU A 615 -3.89 15.47 -4.40
CA GLU A 615 -4.18 14.67 -5.60
C GLU A 615 -4.72 15.57 -6.72
N ALA A 616 -5.64 16.49 -6.40
CA ALA A 616 -6.12 17.51 -7.31
C ALA A 616 -4.98 18.43 -7.78
N ALA A 617 -4.15 18.91 -6.86
CA ALA A 617 -3.00 19.75 -7.20
C ALA A 617 -1.99 19.02 -8.13
N ALA A 618 -1.72 17.73 -7.89
CA ALA A 618 -0.86 16.92 -8.76
C ALA A 618 -1.49 16.71 -10.16
N SER A 619 -2.79 16.45 -10.22
CA SER A 619 -3.52 16.26 -11.47
C SER A 619 -3.53 17.52 -12.34
N ILE A 620 -3.67 18.70 -11.72
CA ILE A 620 -3.61 19.99 -12.41
C ILE A 620 -2.20 20.25 -12.97
N ARG A 621 -1.14 19.91 -12.22
CA ARG A 621 0.24 20.01 -12.70
C ARG A 621 0.51 19.10 -13.90
N ALA A 622 0.07 17.84 -13.83
CA ALA A 622 0.19 16.89 -14.93
C ALA A 622 -0.56 17.35 -16.19
N MET A 623 -1.78 17.87 -16.01
CA MET A 623 -2.52 18.49 -17.09
C MET A 623 -1.72 19.65 -17.70
N ARG A 624 -1.22 20.58 -16.87
CA ARG A 624 -0.47 21.76 -17.35
C ARG A 624 0.76 21.38 -18.18
N SER A 625 1.53 20.38 -17.76
CA SER A 625 2.70 19.92 -18.52
C SER A 625 2.31 19.24 -19.84
N GLY A 626 1.14 18.61 -19.89
CA GLY A 626 0.61 17.94 -21.08
C GLY A 626 -0.04 18.86 -22.12
N LEU A 627 -0.62 20.00 -21.72
CA LEU A 627 -1.37 20.86 -22.64
C LEU A 627 -0.54 21.33 -23.87
N PRO A 628 0.71 21.83 -23.73
CA PRO A 628 1.49 22.26 -24.90
C PRO A 628 1.82 21.15 -25.90
N LEU A 629 1.75 19.89 -25.46
CA LEU A 629 1.99 18.73 -26.33
C LEU A 629 0.81 18.47 -27.28
N LEU A 630 -0.41 18.82 -26.85
CA LEU A 630 -1.63 18.59 -27.63
C LEU A 630 -2.09 19.81 -28.43
N TRP A 631 -1.71 21.02 -27.99
CA TRP A 631 -1.98 22.29 -28.70
C TRP A 631 -0.68 23.05 -29.01
N PRO A 632 0.21 22.49 -29.85
CA PRO A 632 1.48 23.14 -30.19
C PRO A 632 1.30 24.46 -30.97
N ASP A 633 0.16 24.61 -31.67
CA ASP A 633 -0.16 25.79 -32.48
C ASP A 633 -0.87 26.91 -31.69
N HIS A 634 -1.04 26.73 -30.38
CA HIS A 634 -1.65 27.71 -29.46
C HIS A 634 -3.08 28.12 -29.86
N ASP A 635 -3.85 27.16 -30.36
CA ASP A 635 -5.23 27.30 -30.85
C ASP A 635 -6.26 26.64 -29.91
N MET A 636 -5.92 26.45 -28.62
CA MET A 636 -6.81 25.81 -27.66
C MET A 636 -8.11 26.61 -27.49
N PRO A 637 -9.30 26.00 -27.72
CA PRO A 637 -10.57 26.71 -27.70
C PRO A 637 -11.03 26.94 -26.25
N VAL A 638 -10.61 28.05 -25.66
CA VAL A 638 -10.96 28.45 -24.28
C VAL A 638 -11.52 29.88 -24.29
N ALA A 639 -12.62 30.11 -23.56
CA ALA A 639 -13.21 31.43 -23.47
C ALA A 639 -12.44 32.34 -22.49
N GLY A 640 -12.25 33.61 -22.85
CA GLY A 640 -11.50 34.57 -22.03
C GLY A 640 -12.08 34.79 -20.62
N HIS A 641 -13.39 34.65 -20.43
CA HIS A 641 -14.01 34.77 -19.12
C HIS A 641 -13.65 33.60 -18.18
N ASP A 642 -13.46 32.40 -18.71
CA ASP A 642 -13.01 31.24 -17.94
C ASP A 642 -11.55 31.40 -17.53
N ILE A 643 -10.69 31.85 -18.45
CA ILE A 643 -9.28 32.18 -18.17
C ILE A 643 -9.19 33.20 -17.04
N ALA A 644 -9.93 34.32 -17.15
CA ALA A 644 -9.94 35.37 -16.14
C ALA A 644 -10.41 34.84 -14.77
N ALA A 645 -11.42 33.97 -14.75
CA ALA A 645 -11.94 33.40 -13.51
C ALA A 645 -10.97 32.40 -12.87
N LEU A 646 -10.19 31.66 -13.66
CA LEU A 646 -9.14 30.75 -13.17
C LEU A 646 -7.92 31.53 -12.65
N MET A 647 -7.50 32.59 -13.34
CA MET A 647 -6.41 33.48 -12.90
C MET A 647 -6.76 34.22 -11.60
N ALA A 648 -8.03 34.50 -11.34
CA ALA A 648 -8.50 35.11 -10.09
C ALA A 648 -8.69 34.11 -8.93
N HIS A 649 -8.45 32.81 -9.14
CA HIS A 649 -8.68 31.79 -8.13
C HIS A 649 -7.64 31.87 -6.99
N PRO A 650 -8.04 31.67 -5.71
CA PRO A 650 -7.12 31.78 -4.58
C PRO A 650 -6.05 30.68 -4.51
N ALA A 651 -6.31 29.50 -5.07
CA ALA A 651 -5.33 28.40 -5.14
C ALA A 651 -4.29 28.66 -6.26
N PRO A 652 -2.97 28.66 -5.96
CA PRO A 652 -1.94 28.95 -6.96
C PRO A 652 -1.89 27.99 -8.15
N GLU A 653 -2.19 26.70 -7.95
CA GLU A 653 -2.25 25.72 -9.04
C GLU A 653 -3.35 26.05 -10.06
N MET A 654 -4.48 26.59 -9.60
CA MET A 654 -5.58 27.04 -10.46
C MET A 654 -5.22 28.30 -11.23
N MET A 655 -4.55 29.25 -10.56
CA MET A 655 -4.01 30.44 -11.22
C MET A 655 -2.99 30.05 -12.30
N ALA A 656 -2.07 29.14 -11.99
CA ALA A 656 -1.10 28.62 -12.94
C ALA A 656 -1.77 27.89 -14.13
N ALA A 657 -2.85 27.14 -13.88
CA ALA A 657 -3.66 26.55 -14.95
C ALA A 657 -4.30 27.63 -15.83
N GLY A 658 -4.88 28.67 -15.25
CA GLY A 658 -5.43 29.81 -15.99
C GLY A 658 -4.39 30.51 -16.88
N VAL A 659 -3.18 30.73 -16.35
CA VAL A 659 -2.05 31.32 -17.09
C VAL A 659 -1.61 30.39 -18.25
N ALA A 660 -1.55 29.08 -18.02
CA ALA A 660 -1.21 28.13 -19.07
C ALA A 660 -2.27 28.04 -20.18
N LEU A 661 -3.55 28.10 -19.82
CA LEU A 661 -4.65 28.16 -20.78
C LEU A 661 -4.61 29.46 -21.59
N LEU A 662 -4.31 30.60 -20.96
CA LEU A 662 -4.08 31.86 -21.68
C LEU A 662 -2.94 31.70 -22.69
N ALA A 663 -1.82 31.12 -22.25
CA ALA A 663 -0.66 30.88 -23.09
C ALA A 663 -0.97 29.95 -24.27
N LEU A 664 -1.93 29.03 -24.17
CA LEU A 664 -2.28 28.11 -25.28
C LEU A 664 -3.53 28.52 -26.06
N SER A 665 -4.19 29.60 -25.67
CA SER A 665 -5.38 30.12 -26.37
C SER A 665 -5.02 31.05 -27.51
N GLY A 666 -5.95 31.27 -28.45
CA GLY A 666 -5.82 32.33 -29.47
C GLY A 666 -5.96 33.76 -28.92
N THR A 667 -6.11 33.92 -27.59
CA THR A 667 -6.24 35.24 -26.95
C THR A 667 -4.90 35.96 -26.97
N ASP A 668 -4.94 37.27 -27.20
CA ASP A 668 -3.74 38.10 -27.18
C ASP A 668 -3.12 38.16 -25.78
N ALA A 669 -1.96 37.52 -25.60
CA ALA A 669 -1.17 37.56 -24.38
C ALA A 669 -0.61 38.98 -24.12
N ASP A 670 -0.55 39.83 -25.15
CA ASP A 670 0.00 41.18 -25.08
C ASP A 670 -0.92 42.17 -24.35
N GLY A 671 -2.18 41.81 -24.11
CA GLY A 671 -3.17 42.67 -23.45
C GLY A 671 -3.11 42.71 -21.92
N LEU A 672 -2.18 41.97 -21.28
CA LEU A 672 -2.11 41.90 -19.82
C LEU A 672 -1.55 43.19 -19.18
N PRO A 673 -2.24 43.77 -18.17
CA PRO A 673 -1.72 44.91 -17.42
C PRO A 673 -0.39 44.62 -16.72
N ALA A 674 0.48 45.63 -16.62
CA ALA A 674 1.79 45.50 -15.97
C ALA A 674 1.71 44.95 -14.53
N GLU A 675 0.70 45.37 -13.75
CA GLU A 675 0.48 44.87 -12.39
C GLU A 675 0.27 43.35 -12.33
N GLN A 676 -0.41 42.78 -13.33
CA GLN A 676 -0.63 41.34 -13.42
C GLN A 676 0.66 40.60 -13.75
N TRP A 677 1.47 41.13 -14.67
CA TRP A 677 2.80 40.58 -14.95
C TRP A 677 3.69 40.58 -13.71
N TYR A 678 3.74 41.67 -12.95
CA TYR A 678 4.49 41.72 -11.69
C TYR A 678 3.98 40.69 -10.67
N GLY A 679 2.65 40.52 -10.55
CA GLY A 679 2.05 39.52 -9.66
C GLY A 679 2.39 38.07 -10.05
N LEU A 680 2.39 37.76 -11.34
CA LEU A 680 2.71 36.42 -11.85
C LEU A 680 4.20 36.08 -11.68
N ILE A 681 5.08 36.99 -12.12
CA ILE A 681 6.54 36.83 -12.06
C ILE A 681 7.02 36.83 -10.60
N GLY A 682 6.45 37.69 -9.76
CA GLY A 682 6.80 37.85 -8.35
C GLY A 682 6.11 36.88 -7.39
N SER A 683 5.31 35.93 -7.90
CA SER A 683 4.55 35.00 -7.05
C SER A 683 5.47 34.12 -6.19
N ASP A 684 5.05 33.86 -4.95
CA ASP A 684 5.70 32.87 -4.08
C ASP A 684 5.52 31.43 -4.59
N SER A 685 4.49 31.21 -5.41
CA SER A 685 4.21 29.90 -5.99
C SER A 685 5.13 29.58 -7.15
N LEU A 686 5.82 28.45 -7.05
CA LEU A 686 6.63 27.91 -8.14
C LEU A 686 5.78 27.58 -9.38
N ASP A 687 4.57 27.08 -9.17
CA ASP A 687 3.64 26.72 -10.25
C ASP A 687 3.21 27.93 -11.08
N VAL A 688 2.95 29.06 -10.41
CA VAL A 688 2.55 30.31 -11.08
C VAL A 688 3.72 30.89 -11.88
N ARG A 689 4.93 30.91 -11.31
CA ARG A 689 6.13 31.40 -12.01
C ARG A 689 6.49 30.54 -13.23
N ASP A 690 6.35 29.22 -13.11
CA ASP A 690 6.56 28.29 -14.22
C ASP A 690 5.56 28.55 -15.36
N ALA A 691 4.27 28.68 -15.03
CA ALA A 691 3.25 29.05 -16.02
C ALA A 691 3.50 30.43 -16.64
N ALA A 692 3.97 31.40 -15.85
CA ALA A 692 4.31 32.74 -16.33
C ALA A 692 5.46 32.72 -17.34
N ILE A 693 6.47 31.85 -17.17
CA ILE A 693 7.52 31.65 -18.18
C ILE A 693 6.93 31.12 -19.50
N GLY A 694 5.99 30.18 -19.41
CA GLY A 694 5.23 29.70 -20.58
C GLY A 694 4.52 30.84 -21.31
N LEU A 695 3.89 31.76 -20.56
CA LEU A 695 3.24 32.93 -21.15
C LEU A 695 4.24 33.94 -21.73
N LEU A 696 5.37 34.20 -21.06
CA LEU A 696 6.45 35.07 -21.57
C LEU A 696 6.97 34.57 -22.91
N SER A 697 6.96 33.26 -23.16
CA SER A 697 7.39 32.70 -24.44
C SER A 697 6.57 33.18 -25.65
N ARG A 698 5.37 33.73 -25.42
CA ARG A 698 4.50 34.27 -26.47
C ARG A 698 4.73 35.72 -26.81
N LEU A 699 5.42 36.46 -25.96
CA LEU A 699 5.74 37.86 -26.25
C LEU A 699 6.69 37.95 -27.44
N ASP A 700 6.56 39.01 -28.23
CA ASP A 700 7.59 39.38 -29.20
C ASP A 700 8.91 39.76 -28.50
N ASP A 701 10.01 39.82 -29.27
CA ASP A 701 11.34 40.06 -28.70
C ASP A 701 11.49 41.48 -28.08
N GLU A 702 10.69 42.46 -28.51
CA GLU A 702 10.71 43.84 -27.97
C GLU A 702 10.11 43.87 -26.56
N ARG A 703 8.95 43.24 -26.37
CA ARG A 703 8.29 43.15 -25.06
C ARG A 703 8.98 42.16 -24.14
N LEU A 704 9.49 41.05 -24.68
CA LEU A 704 10.29 40.10 -23.90
C LEU A 704 11.48 40.80 -23.23
N ARG A 705 12.13 41.76 -23.93
CA ARG A 705 13.21 42.58 -23.38
C ARG A 705 12.80 43.40 -22.15
N GLN A 706 11.55 43.82 -22.03
CA GLN A 706 11.05 44.53 -20.85
C GLN A 706 11.03 43.65 -19.59
N HIS A 707 11.10 42.33 -19.76
CA HIS A 707 11.13 41.33 -18.70
C HIS A 707 12.48 40.60 -18.60
N ALA A 708 13.55 41.13 -19.21
CA ALA A 708 14.86 40.49 -19.27
C ALA A 708 15.42 40.17 -17.87
N ASP A 709 15.36 41.11 -16.93
CA ASP A 709 15.89 40.94 -15.57
C ASP A 709 15.24 39.74 -14.83
N PRO A 710 13.89 39.64 -14.74
CA PRO A 710 13.25 38.44 -14.20
C PRO A 710 13.59 37.13 -14.91
N ILE A 711 13.67 37.14 -16.25
CA ILE A 711 13.98 35.95 -17.05
C ILE A 711 15.40 35.45 -16.71
N LEU A 712 16.37 36.35 -16.64
CA LEU A 712 17.74 36.04 -16.24
C LEU A 712 17.79 35.53 -14.79
N ALA A 713 17.04 36.16 -13.88
CA ALA A 713 16.92 35.71 -12.50
C ALA A 713 16.36 34.28 -12.39
N PHE A 714 15.36 33.92 -13.21
CA PHE A 714 14.85 32.54 -13.30
C PHE A 714 15.89 31.57 -13.85
N ALA A 715 16.62 31.97 -14.90
CA ALA A 715 17.64 31.14 -15.56
C ALA A 715 18.88 30.87 -14.70
N SER A 716 19.19 31.75 -13.73
CA SER A 716 20.31 31.59 -12.79
C SER A 716 19.91 31.39 -11.32
N GLY A 717 18.62 31.21 -11.05
CA GLY A 717 18.06 31.11 -9.70
C GLY A 717 18.20 29.71 -9.07
N PRO A 718 17.67 29.54 -7.83
CA PRO A 718 17.76 28.28 -7.10
C PRO A 718 16.79 27.19 -7.59
N SER A 719 15.77 27.53 -8.41
CA SER A 719 14.76 26.56 -8.86
C SER A 719 15.18 25.87 -10.17
N PRO A 720 15.39 24.53 -10.18
CA PRO A 720 15.76 23.81 -11.41
C PRO A 720 14.67 23.84 -12.49
N ILE A 721 13.39 23.89 -12.07
CA ILE A 721 12.25 23.96 -12.98
C ILE A 721 12.30 25.28 -13.75
N LEU A 722 12.41 26.41 -13.03
CA LEU A 722 12.45 27.74 -13.65
C LEU A 722 13.72 27.94 -14.50
N ARG A 723 14.87 27.40 -14.06
CA ARG A 723 16.11 27.47 -14.86
C ARG A 723 15.97 26.78 -16.22
N THR A 724 15.31 25.62 -16.23
CA THR A 724 15.08 24.86 -17.46
C THR A 724 14.09 25.59 -18.37
N ALA A 725 12.98 26.08 -17.80
CA ALA A 725 11.94 26.79 -18.54
C ALA A 725 12.41 28.13 -19.13
N ALA A 726 13.25 28.90 -18.41
CA ALA A 726 13.69 30.22 -18.83
C ALA A 726 14.81 30.20 -19.89
N ARG A 727 15.53 29.09 -20.04
CA ARG A 727 16.66 28.95 -20.97
C ARG A 727 16.37 29.38 -22.43
N PRO A 728 15.30 28.91 -23.09
CA PRO A 728 14.99 29.33 -24.46
C PRO A 728 14.70 30.84 -24.55
N LEU A 729 14.16 31.46 -23.50
CA LEU A 729 13.90 32.91 -23.47
C LEU A 729 15.21 33.71 -23.36
N VAL A 730 16.16 33.24 -22.56
CA VAL A 730 17.49 33.86 -22.50
C VAL A 730 18.18 33.80 -23.86
N LYS A 731 18.07 32.68 -24.57
CA LYS A 731 18.60 32.58 -25.95
C LYS A 731 17.98 33.64 -26.86
N ARG A 732 16.66 33.78 -26.86
CA ARG A 732 15.96 34.81 -27.66
C ARG A 732 16.42 36.22 -27.30
N LEU A 733 16.57 36.53 -26.01
CA LEU A 733 17.06 37.82 -25.55
C LEU A 733 18.48 38.13 -26.04
N VAL A 734 19.38 37.14 -25.99
CA VAL A 734 20.76 37.30 -26.50
C VAL A 734 20.79 37.40 -28.02
N ASP A 735 19.98 36.64 -28.74
CA ASP A 735 19.89 36.72 -30.21
C ASP A 735 19.33 38.10 -30.65
N ALA A 736 18.42 38.70 -29.86
CA ALA A 736 17.85 40.02 -30.11
C ALA A 736 18.78 41.19 -29.71
N ASP A 737 19.62 41.02 -28.69
CA ASP A 737 20.67 41.96 -28.27
C ASP A 737 22.02 41.25 -28.08
N PRO A 738 22.78 41.04 -29.18
CA PRO A 738 24.07 40.35 -29.11
C PRO A 738 25.11 41.03 -28.20
N ALA A 739 24.98 42.34 -27.93
CA ALA A 739 25.89 43.06 -27.04
C ALA A 739 25.75 42.62 -25.57
N SER A 740 24.60 42.05 -25.19
CA SER A 740 24.35 41.51 -23.85
C SER A 740 25.07 40.18 -23.56
N ALA A 741 25.52 39.46 -24.60
CA ALA A 741 26.09 38.11 -24.49
C ALA A 741 27.35 38.06 -23.60
N GLY A 742 28.30 38.98 -23.82
CA GLY A 742 29.58 39.02 -23.09
C GLY A 742 29.41 39.24 -21.58
N PRO A 743 28.74 40.32 -21.14
CA PRO A 743 28.48 40.57 -19.72
C PRO A 743 27.72 39.42 -19.04
N LEU A 744 26.72 38.84 -19.73
CA LEU A 744 25.93 37.73 -19.22
C LEU A 744 26.77 36.45 -19.07
N ALA A 745 27.55 36.10 -20.10
CA ALA A 745 28.44 34.94 -20.06
C ALA A 745 29.45 35.06 -18.90
N GLN A 746 30.03 36.25 -18.70
CA GLN A 746 30.95 36.51 -17.59
C GLN A 746 30.27 36.29 -16.22
N ALA A 747 29.05 36.81 -16.03
CA ALA A 747 28.29 36.64 -14.80
C ALA A 747 27.93 35.17 -14.52
N LEU A 748 27.49 34.43 -15.55
CA LEU A 748 27.15 33.01 -15.46
C LEU A 748 28.39 32.14 -15.19
N ILE A 749 29.52 32.40 -15.86
CA ILE A 749 30.79 31.71 -15.59
C ILE A 749 31.25 31.97 -14.16
N ALA A 750 31.18 33.21 -13.68
CA ALA A 750 31.53 33.56 -12.30
C ALA A 750 30.65 32.81 -11.27
N SER A 751 29.39 32.51 -11.61
CA SER A 751 28.50 31.74 -10.75
C SER A 751 28.96 30.30 -10.51
N LEU A 752 29.66 29.69 -11.48
CA LEU A 752 30.16 28.31 -11.39
C LEU A 752 31.34 28.13 -10.41
N PHE A 753 31.94 29.24 -9.96
CA PHE A 753 32.96 29.25 -8.91
C PHE A 753 32.37 29.32 -7.50
N ARG A 754 31.06 29.58 -7.38
CA ARG A 754 30.35 29.65 -6.10
C ARG A 754 29.73 28.30 -5.75
N THR A 755 29.32 28.14 -4.49
CA THR A 755 28.55 26.97 -4.05
C THR A 755 27.24 26.90 -4.83
N ALA A 756 27.01 25.76 -5.48
CA ALA A 756 25.78 25.53 -6.24
C ALA A 756 24.56 25.43 -5.29
N PRO A 757 23.40 26.01 -5.66
CA PRO A 757 22.17 25.90 -4.87
C PRO A 757 21.58 24.48 -4.89
N ASP A 758 21.86 23.69 -5.92
CA ASP A 758 21.42 22.31 -6.07
C ASP A 758 22.35 21.53 -7.03
N ASP A 759 22.18 20.21 -7.10
CA ASP A 759 23.02 19.30 -7.89
C ASP A 759 22.90 19.50 -9.42
N ARG A 760 21.77 20.06 -9.91
CA ARG A 760 21.52 20.30 -11.34
C ARG A 760 22.04 21.65 -11.81
N PHE A 761 22.21 22.61 -10.91
CA PHE A 761 22.59 23.99 -11.24
C PHE A 761 23.76 24.09 -12.21
N VAL A 762 24.87 23.39 -11.95
CA VAL A 762 26.04 23.43 -12.84
C VAL A 762 25.69 22.94 -14.24
N ALA A 763 24.92 21.86 -14.36
CA ALA A 763 24.52 21.33 -15.66
C ALA A 763 23.62 22.32 -16.42
N ASP A 764 22.70 22.98 -15.72
CA ASP A 764 21.75 23.94 -16.30
C ASP A 764 22.46 25.20 -16.81
N ILE A 765 23.37 25.77 -16.00
CA ILE A 765 24.14 26.97 -16.38
C ILE A 765 25.07 26.67 -17.56
N VAL A 766 25.73 25.52 -17.55
CA VAL A 766 26.60 25.09 -18.66
C VAL A 766 25.78 24.92 -19.94
N ALA A 767 24.60 24.30 -19.87
CA ALA A 767 23.75 24.13 -21.04
C ALA A 767 23.23 25.49 -21.56
N LEU A 768 22.82 26.39 -20.67
CA LEU A 768 22.46 27.76 -21.03
C LEU A 768 23.60 28.50 -21.75
N LEU A 769 24.82 28.45 -21.21
CA LEU A 769 26.00 29.07 -21.83
C LEU A 769 26.26 28.51 -23.25
N ARG A 770 26.12 27.19 -23.43
CA ARG A 770 26.33 26.55 -24.75
C ARG A 770 25.25 26.91 -25.77
N GLU A 771 24.00 26.99 -25.33
CA GLU A 771 22.86 27.22 -26.21
C GLU A 771 22.72 28.70 -26.60
N ALA A 772 22.89 29.61 -25.63
CA ALA A 772 22.65 31.04 -25.83
C ALA A 772 23.93 31.85 -26.12
N MET A 773 25.12 31.41 -25.68
CA MET A 773 26.38 32.16 -25.80
C MET A 773 27.56 31.32 -26.33
N PRO A 774 27.40 30.52 -27.41
CA PRO A 774 28.48 29.68 -27.92
C PRO A 774 29.71 30.49 -28.39
N GLY A 775 29.49 31.68 -28.95
CA GLY A 775 30.57 32.57 -29.39
C GLY A 775 31.47 33.02 -28.24
N GLU A 776 30.89 33.38 -27.09
CA GLU A 776 31.63 33.78 -25.89
C GLU A 776 32.46 32.63 -25.32
N LEU A 777 31.91 31.42 -25.32
CA LEU A 777 32.65 30.22 -24.91
C LEU A 777 33.84 29.93 -25.85
N ALA A 778 33.66 30.14 -27.16
CA ALA A 778 34.71 30.00 -28.16
C ALA A 778 35.77 31.11 -28.07
N ALA A 779 35.42 32.30 -27.57
CA ALA A 779 36.34 33.43 -27.40
C ALA A 779 37.19 33.38 -26.12
N LEU A 780 36.91 32.45 -25.18
CA LEU A 780 37.69 32.32 -23.94
C LEU A 780 39.20 32.15 -24.21
N ASP A 781 40.01 33.00 -23.57
CA ASP A 781 41.47 32.93 -23.66
C ASP A 781 42.03 31.71 -22.93
N SER A 782 43.24 31.30 -23.31
CA SER A 782 43.91 30.12 -22.75
C SER A 782 44.17 30.23 -21.24
N GLY A 783 44.39 31.44 -20.73
CA GLY A 783 44.57 31.69 -19.30
C GLY A 783 43.28 31.49 -18.51
N THR A 784 42.15 31.96 -19.02
CA THR A 784 40.83 31.74 -18.42
C THR A 784 40.42 30.27 -18.48
N LEU A 785 40.62 29.61 -19.61
CA LEU A 785 40.35 28.17 -19.73
C LEU A 785 41.24 27.34 -18.77
N TRP A 786 42.52 27.70 -18.63
CA TRP A 786 43.41 27.06 -17.68
C TRP A 786 42.90 27.22 -16.23
N ARG A 787 42.45 28.42 -15.86
CA ARG A 787 41.87 28.68 -14.53
C ARG A 787 40.62 27.84 -14.27
N LEU A 788 39.76 27.63 -15.28
CA LEU A 788 38.59 26.77 -15.17
C LEU A 788 38.98 25.30 -14.92
N LEU A 789 39.96 24.77 -15.67
CA LEU A 789 40.45 23.40 -15.53
C LEU A 789 41.16 23.15 -14.19
N GLN A 790 41.81 24.17 -13.61
CA GLN A 790 42.54 24.06 -12.35
C GLN A 790 41.72 24.48 -11.12
N ALA A 791 40.48 24.95 -11.32
CA ALA A 791 39.63 25.42 -10.22
C ALA A 791 39.33 24.29 -9.22
N GLN A 792 39.21 24.63 -7.94
CA GLN A 792 38.68 23.69 -6.93
C GLN A 792 37.16 23.51 -7.06
N ALA A 793 36.47 24.48 -7.66
CA ALA A 793 35.04 24.42 -7.88
C ALA A 793 34.71 23.41 -9.00
N LYS A 794 33.93 22.36 -8.65
CA LYS A 794 33.50 21.32 -9.60
C LYS A 794 32.72 21.89 -10.80
N GLY A 795 31.99 22.98 -10.59
CA GLY A 795 31.25 23.66 -11.67
C GLY A 795 32.17 24.26 -12.73
N ALA A 796 33.20 24.98 -12.30
CA ALA A 796 34.23 25.54 -13.16
C ALA A 796 35.02 24.44 -13.90
N GLN A 797 35.40 23.35 -13.22
CA GLN A 797 36.07 22.21 -13.86
C GLN A 797 35.21 21.58 -14.97
N ARG A 798 33.91 21.41 -14.72
CA ARG A 798 32.97 20.83 -15.70
C ARG A 798 32.83 21.72 -16.93
N LEU A 799 32.71 23.04 -16.77
CA LEU A 799 32.69 23.96 -17.90
C LEU A 799 34.03 23.92 -18.66
N GLY A 800 35.16 23.99 -17.95
CA GLY A 800 36.48 23.91 -18.54
C GLY A 800 36.69 22.63 -19.36
N ALA A 801 36.25 21.48 -18.84
CA ALA A 801 36.32 20.20 -19.53
C ALA A 801 35.53 20.19 -20.85
N ILE A 802 34.34 20.81 -20.87
CA ILE A 802 33.50 20.91 -22.06
C ILE A 802 34.13 21.83 -23.10
N VAL A 803 34.59 23.01 -22.68
CA VAL A 803 35.22 23.98 -23.60
C VAL A 803 36.53 23.42 -24.15
N LEU A 804 37.31 22.70 -23.35
CA LEU A 804 38.60 22.11 -23.76
C LEU A 804 38.46 21.13 -24.94
N ALA A 805 37.34 20.41 -25.04
CA ALA A 805 37.13 19.41 -26.08
C ALA A 805 37.23 19.99 -27.52
N GLU A 806 36.92 21.28 -27.68
CA GLU A 806 36.95 21.99 -28.97
C GLU A 806 38.27 22.77 -29.18
N ARG A 807 39.25 22.64 -28.27
CA ARG A 807 40.52 23.39 -28.33
C ARG A 807 41.68 22.56 -28.87
N ALA A 808 42.55 23.23 -29.62
CA ALA A 808 43.78 22.66 -30.14
C ALA A 808 44.83 22.49 -29.03
N PRO A 809 45.57 21.36 -28.99
CA PRO A 809 46.62 21.13 -28.00
C PRO A 809 47.76 22.17 -28.01
N GLY A 810 48.02 22.82 -29.15
CA GLY A 810 49.00 23.90 -29.29
C GLY A 810 48.81 25.09 -28.33
N LEU A 811 47.61 25.26 -27.74
CA LEU A 811 47.29 26.36 -26.83
C LEU A 811 47.94 26.21 -25.43
N PHE A 812 48.37 25.01 -25.05
CA PHE A 812 48.94 24.70 -23.73
C PHE A 812 50.35 24.16 -23.87
N SER A 813 51.24 24.45 -22.92
CA SER A 813 52.59 23.86 -22.91
C SER A 813 52.57 22.36 -22.64
N VAL A 814 53.64 21.65 -23.02
CA VAL A 814 53.76 20.20 -22.78
C VAL A 814 53.54 19.86 -21.30
N ARG A 815 54.14 20.65 -20.39
CA ARG A 815 53.92 20.55 -18.95
C ARG A 815 52.46 20.71 -18.53
N GLN A 816 51.75 21.67 -19.11
CA GLN A 816 50.33 21.89 -18.82
C GLN A 816 49.49 20.69 -19.26
N ILE A 817 49.75 20.14 -20.44
CA ILE A 817 49.04 18.96 -20.96
C ILE A 817 49.35 17.73 -20.11
N ALA A 818 50.60 17.52 -19.71
CA ALA A 818 50.99 16.43 -18.80
C ALA A 818 50.21 16.50 -17.48
N ARG A 819 50.08 17.70 -16.88
CA ARG A 819 49.29 17.91 -15.66
C ARG A 819 47.80 17.60 -15.84
N LEU A 820 47.22 17.85 -17.01
CA LEU A 820 45.82 17.52 -17.29
C LEU A 820 45.56 16.01 -17.30
N GLY A 821 46.58 15.17 -17.46
CA GLY A 821 46.46 13.72 -17.29
C GLY A 821 46.11 13.27 -15.87
N GLY A 822 46.31 14.12 -14.86
CA GLY A 822 45.87 13.91 -13.47
C GLY A 822 44.47 14.47 -13.15
N HIS A 823 43.80 15.10 -14.12
CA HIS A 823 42.56 15.82 -13.87
C HIS A 823 41.40 14.89 -13.48
N SER A 824 40.44 15.37 -12.67
CA SER A 824 39.31 14.58 -12.14
C SER A 824 38.35 14.07 -13.22
N HIS A 825 38.12 14.86 -14.27
CA HIS A 825 37.26 14.51 -15.39
C HIS A 825 37.96 13.65 -16.44
N LEU A 826 37.39 12.47 -16.75
CA LEU A 826 37.92 11.52 -17.76
C LEU A 826 38.10 12.16 -19.13
N ALA A 827 37.15 12.98 -19.59
CA ALA A 827 37.22 13.64 -20.90
C ALA A 827 38.46 14.53 -21.05
N VAL A 828 38.89 15.19 -19.97
CA VAL A 828 40.11 16.02 -19.96
C VAL A 828 41.37 15.15 -20.06
N ARG A 829 41.40 14.03 -19.34
CA ARG A 829 42.51 13.06 -19.42
C ARG A 829 42.62 12.47 -20.82
N GLN A 830 41.50 12.08 -21.41
CA GLN A 830 41.43 11.57 -22.78
C GLN A 830 41.91 12.60 -23.80
N TRP A 831 41.49 13.86 -23.66
CA TRP A 831 41.99 14.96 -24.49
C TRP A 831 43.51 15.13 -24.35
N ALA A 832 44.05 15.08 -23.13
CA ALA A 832 45.48 15.17 -22.91
C ALA A 832 46.23 13.99 -23.57
N MET A 833 45.77 12.75 -23.40
CA MET A 833 46.37 11.58 -24.06
C MET A 833 46.29 11.65 -25.59
N ALA A 834 45.18 12.17 -26.14
CA ALA A 834 45.04 12.39 -27.58
C ALA A 834 46.06 13.42 -28.11
N ALA A 835 46.39 14.46 -27.34
CA ALA A 835 47.42 15.42 -27.70
C ALA A 835 48.81 14.75 -27.86
N TYR A 836 49.18 13.83 -26.97
CA TYR A 836 50.43 13.06 -27.06
C TYR A 836 50.50 12.22 -28.35
N LEU A 837 49.37 11.65 -28.77
CA LEU A 837 49.28 10.87 -30.00
C LEU A 837 49.33 11.75 -31.26
N ALA A 838 48.76 12.96 -31.19
CA ALA A 838 48.67 13.86 -32.34
C ALA A 838 50.00 14.57 -32.66
N GLU A 839 50.81 14.91 -31.66
CA GLU A 839 52.03 15.73 -31.83
C GLU A 839 53.30 15.07 -31.23
N PRO A 840 53.63 13.81 -31.53
CA PRO A 840 54.67 13.04 -30.81
C PRO A 840 56.05 13.71 -30.80
N SER A 841 56.46 14.35 -31.90
CA SER A 841 57.75 15.05 -32.00
C SER A 841 57.87 16.23 -31.04
N ARG A 842 56.77 16.93 -30.75
CA ARG A 842 56.74 18.04 -29.79
C ARG A 842 56.97 17.54 -28.36
N PHE A 843 56.27 16.47 -27.97
CA PHE A 843 56.40 15.90 -26.63
C PHE A 843 57.77 15.23 -26.41
N GLN A 844 58.38 14.67 -27.46
CA GLN A 844 59.75 14.14 -27.41
C GLN A 844 60.80 15.25 -27.27
N ALA A 845 60.61 16.40 -27.91
CA ALA A 845 61.52 17.54 -27.79
C ALA A 845 61.55 18.13 -26.36
N GLU A 846 60.42 18.09 -25.66
CA GLU A 846 60.29 18.51 -24.25
C GLU A 846 60.10 17.30 -23.32
N ALA A 847 60.87 16.22 -23.54
CA ALA A 847 60.71 14.94 -22.86
C ALA A 847 60.60 15.04 -21.34
N ALA A 848 61.40 15.89 -20.70
CA ALA A 848 61.37 16.09 -19.24
C ALA A 848 60.00 16.57 -18.73
N GLU A 849 59.33 17.47 -19.45
CA GLU A 849 58.00 17.95 -19.07
C GLU A 849 56.88 16.97 -19.46
N ALA A 850 57.10 16.20 -20.54
CA ALA A 850 56.15 15.22 -21.04
C ALA A 850 56.04 13.98 -20.12
N VAL A 851 57.17 13.48 -19.59
CA VAL A 851 57.16 12.28 -18.74
C VAL A 851 56.44 12.48 -17.41
N LEU A 852 56.16 13.73 -16.99
CA LEU A 852 55.33 14.02 -15.81
C LEU A 852 53.95 13.35 -15.85
N LEU A 853 53.46 12.94 -17.03
CA LEU A 853 52.21 12.20 -17.19
C LEU A 853 52.18 10.88 -16.39
N VAL A 854 53.33 10.24 -16.16
CA VAL A 854 53.43 9.00 -15.35
C VAL A 854 53.00 9.21 -13.90
N GLU A 855 53.04 10.44 -13.40
CA GLU A 855 52.64 10.78 -12.03
C GLU A 855 51.11 10.87 -11.84
N SER A 856 50.31 10.53 -12.85
CA SER A 856 48.86 10.49 -12.69
C SER A 856 48.43 9.47 -11.64
N ASP A 857 47.41 9.80 -10.84
CA ASP A 857 46.76 8.87 -9.91
C ASP A 857 45.73 7.95 -10.62
N TRP A 858 45.48 8.18 -11.92
CA TRP A 858 44.48 7.46 -12.70
C TRP A 858 45.12 6.28 -13.45
N PRO A 859 44.74 5.02 -13.16
CA PRO A 859 45.37 3.84 -13.76
C PRO A 859 45.35 3.82 -15.29
N GLU A 860 44.28 4.33 -15.91
CA GLU A 860 44.15 4.39 -17.37
C GLU A 860 45.14 5.38 -18.00
N THR A 861 45.39 6.51 -17.34
CA THR A 861 46.38 7.49 -17.80
C THR A 861 47.79 6.93 -17.63
N PHE A 862 48.06 6.28 -16.50
CA PHE A 862 49.36 5.66 -16.26
C PHE A 862 49.62 4.54 -17.27
N ALA A 863 48.65 3.66 -17.54
CA ALA A 863 48.78 2.59 -18.53
C ALA A 863 49.04 3.14 -19.94
N PHE A 864 48.36 4.22 -20.32
CA PHE A 864 48.65 4.94 -21.55
C PHE A 864 50.08 5.47 -21.57
N ALA A 865 50.50 6.20 -20.52
CA ALA A 865 51.83 6.78 -20.40
C ALA A 865 52.93 5.70 -20.48
N GLU A 866 52.76 4.60 -19.75
CA GLU A 866 53.66 3.46 -19.75
C GLU A 866 53.83 2.87 -21.16
N SER A 867 52.70 2.59 -21.84
CA SER A 867 52.71 2.04 -23.20
C SER A 867 53.29 3.03 -24.20
N HIS A 868 52.93 4.30 -24.11
CA HIS A 868 53.34 5.34 -25.05
C HIS A 868 54.84 5.63 -24.92
N PHE A 869 55.34 5.85 -23.71
CA PHE A 869 56.75 6.14 -23.48
C PHE A 869 57.67 4.93 -23.70
N ALA A 870 57.17 3.70 -23.56
CA ALA A 870 57.95 2.51 -23.94
C ALA A 870 58.31 2.48 -25.44
N THR A 871 57.50 3.11 -26.29
CA THR A 871 57.74 3.21 -27.75
C THR A 871 58.65 4.37 -28.15
N TRP A 872 59.06 5.22 -27.21
CA TRP A 872 59.92 6.36 -27.51
C TRP A 872 61.33 5.94 -27.96
N PRO A 873 61.94 6.71 -28.88
CA PRO A 873 63.32 6.48 -29.32
C PRO A 873 64.32 6.78 -28.19
N GLU A 874 65.54 6.26 -28.30
CA GLU A 874 66.56 6.38 -27.23
C GLU A 874 67.02 7.81 -27.01
N GLU A 875 66.92 8.65 -28.04
CA GLU A 875 67.27 10.06 -28.02
C GLU A 875 66.29 10.88 -27.17
N ALA A 876 65.04 10.44 -27.02
CA ALA A 876 64.03 11.13 -26.22
C ALA A 876 64.23 10.93 -24.70
N TRP A 877 65.02 9.93 -24.28
CA TRP A 877 65.31 9.66 -22.87
C TRP A 877 66.53 10.45 -22.40
N THR A 878 66.36 11.77 -22.19
CA THR A 878 67.42 12.62 -21.65
C THR A 878 67.68 12.34 -20.16
N PRO A 879 68.87 12.71 -19.62
CA PRO A 879 69.16 12.57 -18.19
C PRO A 879 68.16 13.28 -17.27
N GLU A 880 67.52 14.36 -17.73
CA GLU A 880 66.47 15.06 -16.96
C GLU A 880 65.15 14.26 -16.97
N ALA A 881 64.74 13.73 -18.13
CA ALA A 881 63.53 12.90 -18.23
C ALA A 881 63.65 11.61 -17.41
N LEU A 882 64.84 10.97 -17.45
CA LEU A 882 65.12 9.81 -16.61
C LEU A 882 65.08 10.16 -15.12
N SER A 883 65.61 11.32 -14.70
CA SER A 883 65.55 11.77 -13.30
C SER A 883 64.11 11.85 -12.82
N ILE A 884 63.23 12.51 -13.59
CA ILE A 884 61.83 12.74 -13.21
C ILE A 884 61.07 11.43 -12.98
N VAL A 885 61.24 10.44 -13.87
CA VAL A 885 60.58 9.12 -13.71
C VAL A 885 61.19 8.33 -12.55
N THR A 886 62.47 8.53 -12.27
CA THR A 886 63.16 7.85 -11.16
C THR A 886 62.98 8.50 -9.80
N ASP A 887 62.58 9.77 -9.73
CA ASP A 887 62.34 10.49 -8.47
C ASP A 887 60.97 10.18 -7.84
N SER A 888 60.14 9.41 -8.55
CA SER A 888 58.82 8.98 -8.08
C SER A 888 58.89 8.08 -6.84
N VAL A 889 57.83 8.11 -6.04
CA VAL A 889 57.64 7.15 -4.94
C VAL A 889 56.56 6.11 -5.24
N LYS A 890 55.86 6.23 -6.38
CA LYS A 890 54.76 5.33 -6.76
C LYS A 890 55.30 3.97 -7.23
N PRO A 891 54.86 2.83 -6.67
CA PRO A 891 55.39 1.51 -7.02
C PRO A 891 55.32 1.18 -8.52
N GLU A 892 54.22 1.53 -9.18
CA GLU A 892 53.97 1.33 -10.60
C GLU A 892 54.88 2.20 -11.48
N VAL A 893 55.04 3.49 -11.15
CA VAL A 893 55.99 4.38 -11.84
C VAL A 893 57.41 3.88 -11.66
N LEU A 894 57.79 3.45 -10.46
CA LEU A 894 59.11 2.88 -10.19
C LEU A 894 59.33 1.56 -10.94
N ALA A 895 58.30 0.73 -11.11
CA ALA A 895 58.41 -0.49 -11.93
C ALA A 895 58.70 -0.15 -13.39
N PHE A 896 58.01 0.86 -13.93
CA PHE A 896 58.26 1.40 -15.25
C PHE A 896 59.68 2.02 -15.35
N ALA A 897 60.07 2.87 -14.39
CA ALA A 897 61.39 3.49 -14.30
C ALA A 897 62.51 2.44 -14.36
N ARG A 898 62.40 1.37 -13.57
CA ARG A 898 63.39 0.27 -13.58
C ARG A 898 63.47 -0.43 -14.94
N ARG A 899 62.35 -0.61 -15.63
CA ARG A 899 62.32 -1.23 -16.97
C ARG A 899 63.01 -0.33 -18.00
N ILE A 900 62.76 0.97 -17.95
CA ILE A 900 63.39 1.95 -18.84
C ILE A 900 64.89 2.07 -18.55
N LEU A 901 65.30 2.19 -17.28
CA LEU A 901 66.72 2.19 -16.91
C LEU A 901 67.46 0.93 -17.38
N ARG A 902 66.86 -0.26 -17.29
CA ARG A 902 67.51 -1.49 -17.78
C ARG A 902 67.62 -1.58 -19.30
N SER A 903 66.74 -0.91 -20.04
CA SER A 903 66.67 -1.05 -21.50
C SER A 903 67.26 0.15 -22.26
N ARG A 904 67.34 1.32 -21.63
CA ARG A 904 67.66 2.60 -22.28
C ARG A 904 68.80 3.39 -21.62
N LEU A 905 69.33 2.94 -20.47
CA LEU A 905 70.47 3.59 -19.82
C LEU A 905 71.74 3.36 -20.64
N ARG A 906 72.37 4.45 -21.08
CA ARG A 906 73.62 4.39 -21.85
C ARG A 906 74.79 4.04 -20.91
N PRO A 907 75.76 3.20 -21.34
CA PRO A 907 76.90 2.81 -20.51
C PRO A 907 77.70 3.99 -19.92
N GLY A 908 77.82 5.10 -20.66
CA GLY A 908 78.53 6.30 -20.20
C GLY A 908 77.76 7.20 -19.21
N GLU A 909 76.47 6.95 -19.01
CA GLU A 909 75.59 7.72 -18.13
C GLU A 909 75.22 6.94 -16.85
N ALA A 910 75.62 5.66 -16.78
CA ALA A 910 75.30 4.76 -15.68
C ALA A 910 75.85 5.24 -14.34
N ASP A 911 77.09 5.72 -14.30
CA ASP A 911 77.76 6.15 -13.07
C ASP A 911 77.07 7.38 -12.45
N ALA A 912 76.72 8.36 -13.27
CA ALA A 912 75.99 9.56 -12.84
C ALA A 912 74.58 9.21 -12.33
N GLN A 913 73.90 8.27 -12.98
CA GLN A 913 72.57 7.83 -12.57
C GLN A 913 72.61 7.00 -11.27
N ILE A 914 73.62 6.14 -11.08
CA ILE A 914 73.82 5.40 -9.83
C ILE A 914 73.99 6.37 -8.67
N LEU A 915 74.82 7.40 -8.80
CA LEU A 915 75.06 8.40 -7.76
C LEU A 915 73.79 9.17 -7.36
N ARG A 916 72.86 9.39 -8.29
CA ARG A 916 71.54 10.00 -7.97
C ARG A 916 70.65 9.02 -7.19
N LEU A 917 70.67 7.74 -7.58
CA LEU A 917 69.83 6.71 -6.96
C LEU A 917 70.32 6.23 -5.58
N LEU A 918 71.56 6.53 -5.18
CA LEU A 918 72.11 6.15 -3.87
C LEU A 918 71.28 6.69 -2.68
N GLU A 919 70.60 7.83 -2.86
CA GLU A 919 69.79 8.49 -1.84
C GLU A 919 68.28 8.21 -1.99
N HIS A 920 67.88 7.41 -2.98
CA HIS A 920 66.46 7.15 -3.21
C HIS A 920 65.84 6.39 -2.02
N PRO A 921 64.63 6.73 -1.55
CA PRO A 921 64.01 6.03 -0.40
C PRO A 921 63.44 4.62 -0.68
N SER A 922 63.40 4.14 -1.93
CA SER A 922 62.59 2.96 -2.31
C SER A 922 63.43 1.67 -2.33
N PRO A 923 63.02 0.60 -1.60
CA PRO A 923 63.72 -0.69 -1.62
C PRO A 923 63.86 -1.31 -3.00
N SER A 924 62.89 -1.06 -3.88
CA SER A 924 62.91 -1.58 -5.25
C SER A 924 63.96 -0.88 -6.12
N MET A 925 64.22 0.40 -5.87
CA MET A 925 65.31 1.16 -6.51
C MET A 925 66.65 0.78 -5.90
N HIS A 926 66.72 0.51 -4.60
CA HIS A 926 67.93 -0.04 -3.95
C HIS A 926 68.38 -1.35 -4.60
N LEU A 927 67.45 -2.26 -4.89
CA LEU A 927 67.75 -3.51 -5.59
C LEU A 927 68.30 -3.25 -7.00
N LEU A 928 67.73 -2.31 -7.75
CA LEU A 928 68.26 -1.92 -9.06
C LEU A 928 69.67 -1.32 -8.93
N VAL A 929 69.91 -0.46 -7.94
CA VAL A 929 71.25 0.08 -7.67
C VAL A 929 72.23 -1.07 -7.45
N THR A 930 71.88 -2.12 -6.69
CA THR A 930 72.77 -3.28 -6.51
C THR A 930 73.05 -4.08 -7.79
N GLU A 931 72.21 -3.94 -8.83
CA GLU A 931 72.43 -4.55 -10.15
C GLU A 931 73.38 -3.74 -11.01
N LEU A 932 73.27 -2.41 -10.92
CA LEU A 932 74.06 -1.47 -11.72
C LEU A 932 75.40 -1.12 -11.07
N LEU A 933 75.56 -1.37 -9.76
CA LEU A 933 76.74 -1.00 -8.98
C LEU A 933 78.00 -1.72 -9.50
N THR A 934 78.96 -0.94 -10.00
CA THR A 934 80.29 -1.39 -10.41
C THR A 934 81.36 -0.70 -9.56
N ALA A 935 82.57 -1.27 -9.51
CA ALA A 935 83.70 -0.64 -8.80
C ALA A 935 84.07 0.74 -9.40
N GLN A 936 83.79 0.95 -10.69
CA GLN A 936 84.01 2.21 -11.40
C GLN A 936 83.00 3.30 -10.97
N ALA A 937 81.73 2.93 -10.78
CA ALA A 937 80.66 3.85 -10.36
C ALA A 937 80.88 4.51 -8.98
N VAL A 938 81.66 3.87 -8.11
CA VAL A 938 82.04 4.37 -6.77
C VAL A 938 83.56 4.40 -6.59
N ALA A 939 84.30 4.73 -7.66
CA ALA A 939 85.76 4.78 -7.63
C ALA A 939 86.29 5.86 -6.67
N GLY A 940 85.65 7.03 -6.58
CA GLY A 940 86.03 8.10 -5.66
C GLY A 940 85.61 7.83 -4.21
N GLU A 941 86.41 8.27 -3.24
CA GLU A 941 86.10 8.08 -1.81
C GLU A 941 84.80 8.80 -1.38
N GLU A 942 84.48 9.94 -1.98
CA GLU A 942 83.21 10.65 -1.74
C GLU A 942 81.99 9.85 -2.27
N ALA A 943 82.11 9.27 -3.46
CA ALA A 943 81.08 8.43 -4.05
C ALA A 943 80.87 7.14 -3.24
N PHE A 944 81.95 6.53 -2.76
CA PHE A 944 81.89 5.37 -1.88
C PHE A 944 81.27 5.71 -0.52
N ALA A 945 81.60 6.86 0.07
CA ALA A 945 80.99 7.33 1.31
C ALA A 945 79.46 7.49 1.17
N ARG A 946 78.95 7.97 0.02
CA ARG A 946 77.51 8.07 -0.27
C ARG A 946 76.81 6.70 -0.42
N LEU A 947 77.54 5.63 -0.75
CA LEU A 947 77.01 4.27 -0.79
C LEU A 947 76.79 3.68 0.61
N VAL A 948 77.58 4.07 1.61
CA VAL A 948 77.58 3.46 2.95
C VAL A 948 76.20 3.54 3.65
N PRO A 949 75.46 4.66 3.64
CA PRO A 949 74.12 4.73 4.20
C PRO A 949 73.14 3.75 3.53
N LEU A 950 73.14 3.68 2.20
CA LEU A 950 72.31 2.75 1.43
C LEU A 950 72.68 1.29 1.75
N ALA A 951 73.97 0.98 1.78
CA ALA A 951 74.48 -0.32 2.19
C ALA A 951 73.97 -0.72 3.57
N ARG A 952 74.02 0.19 4.55
CA ARG A 952 73.48 -0.05 5.90
C ARG A 952 71.98 -0.33 5.87
N ILE A 953 71.19 0.45 5.12
CA ILE A 953 69.75 0.23 4.94
C ILE A 953 69.49 -1.16 4.37
N VAL A 954 70.12 -1.52 3.25
CA VAL A 954 69.93 -2.82 2.58
C VAL A 954 70.35 -3.97 3.49
N MET A 955 71.51 -3.88 4.14
CA MET A 955 72.07 -4.97 4.93
C MET A 955 71.29 -5.23 6.22
N LEU A 956 70.72 -4.18 6.85
CA LEU A 956 69.99 -4.28 8.12
C LEU A 956 68.48 -4.52 7.97
N GLN A 957 67.92 -4.54 6.75
CA GLN A 957 66.51 -4.90 6.52
C GLN A 957 66.16 -6.30 7.09
N VAL A 958 65.15 -6.41 7.93
CA VAL A 958 64.77 -7.68 8.56
C VAL A 958 63.85 -8.49 7.62
N LEU A 959 64.14 -9.78 7.43
CA LEU A 959 63.33 -10.77 6.71
C LEU A 959 62.97 -10.46 5.24
N THR A 960 63.62 -9.47 4.60
CA THR A 960 63.35 -9.05 3.21
C THR A 960 64.65 -8.78 2.44
N GLY A 961 64.59 -8.72 1.10
CA GLY A 961 65.70 -8.21 0.27
C GLY A 961 66.93 -9.12 0.09
N ARG A 962 66.80 -10.46 0.21
CA ARG A 962 67.94 -11.42 0.17
C ARG A 962 68.91 -11.20 -0.99
N THR A 963 68.41 -11.02 -2.21
CA THR A 963 69.25 -10.84 -3.41
C THR A 963 70.06 -9.54 -3.33
N ALA A 964 69.44 -8.43 -2.91
CA ALA A 964 70.14 -7.17 -2.72
C ALA A 964 71.22 -7.28 -1.64
N LYS A 965 70.92 -7.97 -0.52
CA LYS A 965 71.88 -8.23 0.56
C LYS A 965 73.08 -9.06 0.12
N ASP A 966 72.85 -10.16 -0.61
CA ASP A 966 73.92 -11.01 -1.10
C ASP A 966 74.85 -10.24 -2.06
N ARG A 967 74.28 -9.47 -2.99
CA ARG A 967 75.04 -8.62 -3.94
C ARG A 967 75.82 -7.52 -3.21
N MET A 968 75.15 -6.78 -2.32
CA MET A 968 75.77 -5.69 -1.55
C MET A 968 76.87 -6.22 -0.64
N ALA A 969 76.66 -7.33 0.07
CA ALA A 969 77.68 -7.94 0.92
C ALA A 969 78.92 -8.38 0.13
N ALA A 970 78.71 -9.01 -1.03
CA ALA A 970 79.80 -9.43 -1.91
C ALA A 970 80.58 -8.22 -2.45
N PHE A 971 79.88 -7.17 -2.87
CA PHE A 971 80.48 -5.92 -3.36
C PHE A 971 81.30 -5.23 -2.27
N LEU A 972 80.71 -4.97 -1.11
CA LEU A 972 81.38 -4.30 0.01
C LEU A 972 82.59 -5.09 0.54
N LYS A 973 82.49 -6.42 0.57
CA LYS A 973 83.63 -7.28 0.91
C LYS A 973 84.75 -7.14 -0.13
N GLY A 974 84.41 -7.11 -1.42
CA GLY A 974 85.38 -6.88 -2.50
C GLY A 974 86.08 -5.53 -2.37
N GLU A 975 85.35 -4.47 -2.09
CA GLU A 975 85.89 -3.12 -1.88
C GLU A 975 86.73 -3.00 -0.60
N ALA A 976 86.29 -3.63 0.50
CA ALA A 976 87.06 -3.71 1.74
C ALA A 976 88.41 -4.39 1.51
N LEU A 977 88.47 -5.50 0.75
CA LEU A 977 89.73 -6.20 0.48
C LEU A 977 90.67 -5.47 -0.49
N ARG A 978 90.18 -4.42 -1.19
CA ARG A 978 90.97 -3.61 -2.12
C ARG A 978 91.55 -2.36 -1.48
N SER A 979 90.88 -1.78 -0.49
CA SER A 979 91.30 -0.55 0.18
C SER A 979 91.23 -0.70 1.69
N ARG A 980 92.36 -0.48 2.37
CA ARG A 980 92.47 -0.47 3.83
C ARG A 980 91.55 0.56 4.47
N GLU A 981 91.40 1.73 3.85
CA GLU A 981 90.55 2.81 4.35
C GLU A 981 89.06 2.43 4.28
N ARG A 982 88.62 1.85 3.15
CA ARG A 982 87.26 1.31 3.00
C ARG A 982 87.00 0.15 3.95
N ALA A 983 88.00 -0.72 4.18
CA ALA A 983 87.92 -1.80 5.15
C ALA A 983 87.63 -1.25 6.55
N GLN A 984 88.42 -0.27 7.00
CA GLN A 984 88.25 0.37 8.30
C GLN A 984 86.86 1.01 8.45
N GLY A 985 86.38 1.71 7.42
CA GLY A 985 85.04 2.32 7.42
C GLY A 985 83.88 1.31 7.44
N LEU A 986 84.06 0.12 6.88
CA LEU A 986 83.03 -0.93 6.82
C LEU A 986 83.03 -1.88 8.03
N LEU A 987 84.06 -1.86 8.88
CA LEU A 987 84.14 -2.71 10.08
C LEU A 987 82.89 -2.60 10.98
N PRO A 988 82.37 -1.41 11.30
CA PRO A 988 81.17 -1.30 12.13
C PRO A 988 79.94 -1.96 11.48
N LEU A 989 79.78 -1.82 10.16
CA LEU A 989 78.64 -2.40 9.45
C LEU A 989 78.68 -3.94 9.48
N PHE A 990 79.85 -4.53 9.24
CA PHE A 990 79.99 -5.98 9.33
C PHE A 990 79.93 -6.49 10.78
N ALA A 991 80.39 -5.71 11.76
CA ALA A 991 80.22 -6.02 13.19
C ALA A 991 78.74 -6.09 13.56
N ASP A 992 77.96 -5.06 13.21
CA ASP A 992 76.51 -5.01 13.43
C ASP A 992 75.81 -6.22 12.77
N LEU A 993 76.19 -6.55 11.53
CA LEU A 993 75.62 -7.69 10.80
C LEU A 993 76.02 -9.05 11.40
N SER A 994 77.18 -9.16 12.05
CA SER A 994 77.61 -10.38 12.74
C SER A 994 76.72 -10.73 13.94
N LEU A 995 76.03 -9.73 14.50
CA LEU A 995 75.04 -9.91 15.56
C LEU A 995 73.65 -10.32 15.03
N SER A 996 73.48 -10.41 13.70
CA SER A 996 72.22 -10.82 13.09
C SER A 996 71.79 -12.21 13.55
N VAL A 997 70.50 -12.34 13.91
CA VAL A 997 69.87 -13.63 14.18
C VAL A 997 69.74 -14.50 12.93
N THR A 998 69.85 -13.91 11.74
CA THR A 998 69.82 -14.65 10.47
C THR A 998 71.18 -15.30 10.23
N ALA A 999 71.24 -16.62 10.39
CA ALA A 999 72.49 -17.39 10.31
C ALA A 999 73.31 -17.11 9.04
N ARG A 1000 72.65 -16.91 7.89
CA ARG A 1000 73.31 -16.58 6.61
C ARG A 1000 73.99 -15.20 6.62
N ASP A 1001 73.32 -14.18 7.14
CA ASP A 1001 73.88 -12.82 7.25
C ASP A 1001 75.03 -12.78 8.24
N ARG A 1002 74.86 -13.42 9.40
CA ARG A 1002 75.92 -13.59 10.39
C ARG A 1002 77.14 -14.31 9.82
N ASN A 1003 76.92 -15.42 9.11
CA ASN A 1003 78.01 -16.17 8.50
C ASN A 1003 78.74 -15.33 7.44
N ALA A 1004 78.02 -14.63 6.58
CA ALA A 1004 78.62 -13.75 5.57
C ALA A 1004 79.44 -12.63 6.22
N ALA A 1005 78.94 -12.01 7.30
CA ALA A 1005 79.63 -10.98 8.06
C ALA A 1005 80.90 -11.51 8.75
N ILE A 1006 80.83 -12.65 9.43
CA ILE A 1006 81.98 -13.29 10.09
C ILE A 1006 83.04 -13.68 9.05
N LEU A 1007 82.63 -14.21 7.89
CA LEU A 1007 83.56 -14.53 6.81
C LEU A 1007 84.21 -13.27 6.22
N ALA A 1008 83.44 -12.19 6.01
CA ALA A 1008 83.99 -10.92 5.55
C ALA A 1008 84.99 -10.34 6.57
N LEU A 1009 84.64 -10.28 7.86
CA LEU A 1009 85.52 -9.81 8.93
C LEU A 1009 86.78 -10.69 9.07
N ARG A 1010 86.66 -12.02 8.95
CA ARG A 1010 87.82 -12.93 8.93
C ARG A 1010 88.76 -12.61 7.77
N ASP A 1011 88.20 -12.41 6.59
CA ASP A 1011 88.98 -12.16 5.37
C ASP A 1011 89.64 -10.77 5.41
N ILE A 1012 88.95 -9.75 5.94
CA ILE A 1012 89.52 -8.42 6.22
C ILE A 1012 90.66 -8.53 7.24
N ALA A 1013 90.49 -9.27 8.34
CA ALA A 1013 91.55 -9.48 9.33
C ALA A 1013 92.79 -10.19 8.77
N ASN A 1014 92.61 -11.05 7.76
CA ASN A 1014 93.73 -11.70 7.09
C ASN A 1014 94.45 -10.72 6.12
N ALA A 1015 93.68 -9.90 5.41
CA ALA A 1015 94.23 -8.93 4.45
C ALA A 1015 94.93 -7.75 5.14
N TYR A 1016 94.42 -7.31 6.30
CA TYR A 1016 94.95 -6.17 7.07
C TYR A 1016 95.07 -6.54 8.56
N PRO A 1017 96.16 -7.24 8.96
CA PRO A 1017 96.34 -7.71 10.34
C PRO A 1017 96.48 -6.60 11.39
N ASP A 1018 96.76 -5.38 10.96
CA ASP A 1018 96.94 -4.18 11.77
C ASP A 1018 95.64 -3.44 12.10
N LEU A 1019 94.51 -3.80 11.46
CA LEU A 1019 93.21 -3.22 11.78
C LEU A 1019 92.67 -3.79 13.10
N GLU A 1020 92.08 -2.91 13.92
CA GLU A 1020 91.40 -3.33 15.14
C GLU A 1020 90.11 -4.09 14.79
N MET A 1021 90.14 -5.41 14.93
CA MET A 1021 89.05 -6.27 14.50
C MET A 1021 88.04 -6.52 15.63
N PRO A 1022 86.72 -6.51 15.35
CA PRO A 1022 85.68 -6.90 16.31
C PRO A 1022 85.62 -8.43 16.55
N LEU A 1023 86.48 -9.22 15.90
CA LEU A 1023 86.55 -10.68 16.06
C LEU A 1023 87.77 -11.11 16.87
N VAL A 1024 87.54 -11.95 17.89
CA VAL A 1024 88.61 -12.61 18.66
C VAL A 1024 88.76 -14.05 18.18
N ARG A 1025 89.91 -14.40 17.59
CA ARG A 1025 90.23 -15.80 17.20
C ARG A 1025 90.65 -16.60 18.42
N ARG A 1026 89.99 -17.73 18.68
CA ARG A 1026 90.38 -18.70 19.73
C ARG A 1026 90.79 -20.03 19.08
N PRO A 1027 91.87 -20.69 19.53
CA PRO A 1027 92.29 -22.00 18.99
C PRO A 1027 91.28 -23.10 19.35
N SER A 1028 91.02 -24.04 18.43
CA SER A 1028 90.02 -25.12 18.61
C SER A 1028 90.54 -26.26 19.49
N VAL A 1029 89.78 -26.61 20.54
CA VAL A 1029 90.09 -27.75 21.44
C VAL A 1029 89.53 -29.05 20.85
N ALA A 1030 90.35 -30.11 20.74
CA ALA A 1030 89.98 -31.40 20.18
C ALA A 1030 88.90 -32.14 21.02
N ARG A 1031 87.83 -32.64 20.38
CA ARG A 1031 86.83 -33.53 21.01
C ARG A 1031 87.28 -35.00 20.93
N GLN A 1032 87.36 -35.69 22.07
CA GLN A 1032 87.50 -37.15 22.16
C GLN A 1032 86.16 -37.86 21.90
N ALA A 1033 86.22 -39.10 21.37
CA ALA A 1033 85.13 -39.83 20.73
C ALA A 1033 84.26 -40.70 21.69
N ALA A 1034 82.97 -40.77 21.31
CA ALA A 1034 81.90 -41.77 21.56
C ALA A 1034 81.85 -42.62 22.85
N GLY A 1035 80.75 -42.47 23.59
CA GLY A 1035 80.17 -43.49 24.47
C GLY A 1035 78.67 -43.63 24.20
N SER A 1036 78.25 -44.85 23.82
CA SER A 1036 76.89 -45.29 23.49
C SER A 1036 75.97 -45.34 24.72
N VAL A 1037 74.71 -44.85 24.65
CA VAL A 1037 73.55 -45.41 25.39
C VAL A 1037 72.21 -45.07 24.70
N SER A 1038 71.51 -46.14 24.34
CA SER A 1038 70.05 -46.44 24.33
C SER A 1038 69.00 -45.55 23.64
N GLU A 1039 68.33 -46.16 22.66
CA GLU A 1039 66.91 -45.98 22.34
C GLU A 1039 66.03 -46.32 23.55
N ALA A 1040 65.21 -45.36 24.00
CA ALA A 1040 63.94 -45.57 24.71
C ALA A 1040 63.23 -44.22 24.88
N ALA A 1041 62.68 -43.68 23.78
CA ALA A 1041 61.54 -42.76 23.73
C ALA A 1041 61.37 -42.21 22.30
N ARG A 1042 60.71 -42.98 21.44
CA ARG A 1042 59.96 -42.46 20.29
C ARG A 1042 58.64 -43.19 20.22
#